data_AF-A0A7J4BVC3-F1
#
_entry.id   AF-A0A7J4BVC3-F1
#
_cell.length_a   1.000
_cell.length_b   1.000
_cell.length_c   1.000
_cell.angle_alpha   90.00
_cell.angle_beta   90.00
_cell.angle_gamma   90.00
#
_symmetry.space_group_name_H-M   'P 1'
#
loop_
_entity.id
_entity.type
_entity.pdbx_description
1 polymer ?
#
loop_
_entity_poly.entity_id
_entity_poly.type
_entity_poly.pdbx_seq_one_letter_code
_entity_poly.pdbx_strand_id
1 'polypeptide(L)'
;GAHIGNSAFHPTRLDVTHVASTFDEFVTDMENRWGIDRHEIAPKTTFMSHEPFTPPRGGSAAAEIESLRGTFKDSAESLIITNTKGFTGHPMGVGVEDATGLYGLASGRLPPIANFQQPDPALGNLRLSEGGEYDVEYMLRHAAGFGSQIALTMFKRIARTLNRVDRDSVEKWANLQAGDDVELRLLKRKLVAYISPDESLIGGVEGSEWQVSAQDAQPDSTLSTTISPKSVPSPPDETPKQEVKEEIAEETPSAVLASQTAPEITVGEHPEDLEQQVVETVAKHTGYPTDFIELDQDLEGELGIDTVKQAEIMADLREIFSLPVDDSFQLREHPTLNHMISYIVSMGEGSEEQQNPQEEQPLQSNTVDEESVGSNPPSLENTDSDIESAVLSIVVKHTGYPEDFLELDQDLEGELGIDTVKQAEIMADCREHFSLPVDESFQLRDYPTLADMISYIDSMRGGEPVVTRDSGLEEKEIVTAKPELETVEPSPSETPVESTVRRWVVEVEEADESEAHPIDMAGSYIIVTDDSWGLGNAICEQLESSGSEAVRLMLDPSITSKIKIEKDGEIDIIRLDPGNQDHLSQFGEILTDLDIAGVIHTAPCTLAGIAWAEVTSQQQTQMVCHGLFGVLQQIDAKLANRSDGIVCSISALDGRHGNGGYRFNPLGAGAHGIVKSFGRERPNIRARAIDVAPELLVNADKLAATILR
;
A
#
# COMPACT_ATOMS: atom_id res chain seq x y z
N GLY A 1 -8.93 -15.92 19.20
CA GLY A 1 -7.46 -15.86 19.10
C GLY A 1 -7.07 -15.29 17.76
N ALA A 2 -5.81 -15.47 17.37
CA ALA A 2 -5.31 -15.11 16.05
C ALA A 2 -4.33 -16.18 15.56
N HIS A 3 -4.29 -16.39 14.25
CA HIS A 3 -3.30 -17.22 13.56
C HIS A 3 -2.87 -16.49 12.29
N ILE A 4 -1.57 -16.52 12.00
CA ILE A 4 -1.01 -16.08 10.74
C ILE A 4 -0.30 -17.29 10.14
N GLY A 5 -0.64 -17.60 8.91
CA GLY A 5 -0.05 -18.68 8.13
C GLY A 5 0.34 -18.19 6.75
N ASN A 6 1.07 -19.02 6.02
CA ASN A 6 1.31 -18.80 4.60
C ASN A 6 1.01 -20.09 3.84
N SER A 7 0.11 -20.02 2.86
CA SER A 7 -0.27 -21.11 1.98
C SER A 7 0.48 -21.07 0.63
N ALA A 8 1.68 -20.48 0.61
CA ALA A 8 2.57 -20.37 -0.55
C ALA A 8 3.17 -21.73 -0.99
N PHE A 9 2.31 -22.63 -1.44
CA PHE A 9 2.68 -23.69 -2.38
C PHE A 9 2.69 -23.17 -3.84
N HIS A 10 2.27 -21.92 -4.06
CA HIS A 10 2.33 -21.19 -5.32
C HIS A 10 2.48 -19.68 -5.02
N PRO A 11 3.30 -18.91 -5.76
CA PRO A 11 3.55 -17.49 -5.47
C PRO A 11 2.33 -16.58 -5.61
N THR A 12 1.37 -16.96 -6.48
CA THR A 12 0.20 -16.13 -6.84
C THR A 12 -1.16 -16.79 -6.59
N ARG A 13 -1.21 -18.07 -6.18
CA ARG A 13 -2.47 -18.82 -6.01
C ARG A 13 -2.56 -19.43 -4.60
N LEU A 14 -3.72 -19.28 -3.97
CA LEU A 14 -4.06 -19.92 -2.70
C LEU A 14 -4.38 -21.40 -2.93
N ASP A 15 -3.76 -22.30 -2.16
CA ASP A 15 -4.23 -23.68 -2.05
C ASP A 15 -5.50 -23.70 -1.19
N VAL A 16 -6.65 -23.81 -1.86
CA VAL A 16 -7.99 -23.88 -1.25
C VAL A 16 -8.08 -24.97 -0.16
N THR A 17 -7.44 -26.12 -0.37
CA THR A 17 -7.48 -27.25 0.58
C THR A 17 -6.62 -26.95 1.81
N HIS A 18 -5.43 -26.36 1.61
CA HIS A 18 -4.56 -25.98 2.72
C HIS A 18 -5.14 -24.82 3.54
N VAL A 19 -5.73 -23.81 2.89
CA VAL A 19 -6.47 -22.73 3.57
C VAL A 19 -7.57 -23.31 4.46
N ALA A 20 -8.36 -24.25 3.92
CA ALA A 20 -9.43 -24.92 4.66
C ALA A 20 -8.91 -25.74 5.86
N SER A 21 -7.80 -26.49 5.71
CA SER A 21 -7.15 -27.19 6.83
C SER A 21 -6.67 -26.21 7.90
N THR A 22 -6.00 -25.14 7.49
CA THR A 22 -5.47 -24.09 8.39
C THR A 22 -6.59 -23.41 9.18
N PHE A 23 -7.73 -23.17 8.54
CA PHE A 23 -8.92 -22.62 9.19
C PHE A 23 -9.56 -23.61 10.18
N ASP A 24 -9.65 -24.89 9.82
CA ASP A 24 -10.16 -25.94 10.71
C ASP A 24 -9.25 -26.14 11.94
N GLU A 25 -7.94 -26.17 11.74
CA GLU A 25 -6.93 -26.26 12.81
C GLU A 25 -7.02 -25.05 13.75
N PHE A 26 -7.17 -23.84 13.20
CA PHE A 26 -7.35 -22.62 14.00
C PHE A 26 -8.64 -22.66 14.84
N VAL A 27 -9.78 -23.07 14.27
CA VAL A 27 -11.03 -23.20 15.03
C VAL A 27 -10.92 -24.32 16.07
N THR A 28 -10.28 -25.44 15.74
CA THR A 28 -10.00 -26.56 16.67
C THR A 28 -9.14 -26.10 17.86
N ASP A 29 -8.12 -25.28 17.62
CA ASP A 29 -7.30 -24.67 18.68
C ASP A 29 -8.13 -23.73 19.57
N MET A 30 -9.07 -22.97 19.00
CA MET A 30 -9.99 -22.12 19.78
C MET A 30 -10.96 -22.94 20.63
N GLU A 31 -11.53 -24.04 20.11
CA GLU A 31 -12.35 -24.98 20.89
C GLU A 31 -11.58 -25.52 22.10
N ASN A 32 -10.37 -26.06 21.86
CA ASN A 32 -9.53 -26.65 22.89
C ASN A 32 -9.07 -25.65 23.96
N ARG A 33 -8.71 -24.42 23.56
CA ARG A 33 -8.23 -23.38 24.50
C ARG A 33 -9.35 -22.75 25.33
N TRP A 34 -10.55 -22.60 24.77
CA TRP A 34 -11.63 -21.83 25.39
C TRP A 34 -12.82 -22.68 25.88
N GLY A 35 -12.83 -23.99 25.60
CA GLY A 35 -13.92 -24.89 25.99
C GLY A 35 -15.24 -24.56 25.28
N ILE A 36 -15.15 -24.13 24.02
CA ILE A 36 -16.30 -23.81 23.16
C ILE A 36 -16.52 -24.94 22.15
N ASP A 37 -17.76 -25.11 21.70
CA ASP A 37 -18.13 -26.00 20.60
C ASP A 37 -18.51 -25.16 19.38
N ARG A 38 -17.87 -25.40 18.23
CA ARG A 38 -18.08 -24.61 17.01
C ARG A 38 -19.51 -24.66 16.49
N HIS A 39 -20.21 -25.78 16.68
CA HIS A 39 -21.57 -25.99 16.19
C HIS A 39 -22.59 -25.32 17.12
N GLU A 40 -22.34 -25.27 18.44
CA GLU A 40 -23.17 -24.51 19.39
C GLU A 40 -23.03 -22.98 19.21
N ILE A 41 -21.82 -22.48 18.90
CA ILE A 41 -21.61 -21.03 18.71
C ILE A 41 -22.00 -20.53 17.31
N ALA A 42 -22.04 -21.39 16.29
CA ALA A 42 -22.26 -20.96 14.90
C ALA A 42 -23.52 -20.08 14.69
N PRO A 43 -24.70 -20.34 15.30
CA PRO A 43 -25.88 -19.48 15.16
C PRO A 43 -25.69 -18.06 15.72
N LYS A 44 -24.69 -17.86 16.58
CA LYS A 44 -24.30 -16.56 17.19
C LYS A 44 -22.96 -16.04 16.66
N THR A 45 -22.46 -16.58 15.55
CA THR A 45 -21.15 -16.20 15.00
C THR A 45 -21.32 -15.47 13.68
N THR A 46 -20.74 -14.27 13.56
CA THR A 46 -20.53 -13.62 12.25
C THR A 46 -19.21 -14.07 11.64
N PHE A 47 -19.21 -14.35 10.35
CA PHE A 47 -17.99 -14.52 9.56
C PHE A 47 -17.80 -13.28 8.69
N MET A 48 -16.68 -12.58 8.86
CA MET A 48 -16.28 -11.48 8.01
C MET A 48 -15.47 -12.05 6.85
N SER A 49 -16.12 -12.10 5.68
CA SER A 49 -15.55 -12.56 4.42
C SER A 49 -14.58 -11.52 3.86
N HIS A 50 -13.44 -11.99 3.35
CA HIS A 50 -12.44 -11.13 2.73
C HIS A 50 -12.87 -10.67 1.34
N GLU A 51 -13.60 -11.46 0.55
CA GLU A 51 -13.64 -11.25 -0.89
C GLU A 51 -14.74 -10.28 -1.39
N PRO A 52 -14.51 -9.54 -2.49
CA PRO A 52 -15.49 -8.59 -3.03
C PRO A 52 -16.58 -9.26 -3.88
N PHE A 53 -16.29 -10.41 -4.51
CA PHE A 53 -17.21 -11.22 -5.32
C PHE A 53 -16.68 -12.66 -5.43
N THR A 54 -17.46 -13.56 -6.05
CA THR A 54 -17.02 -14.93 -6.36
C THR A 54 -16.51 -14.99 -7.81
N PRO A 55 -15.20 -15.22 -8.07
CA PRO A 55 -14.65 -15.27 -9.41
C PRO A 55 -14.99 -16.57 -10.16
N PRO A 56 -15.12 -16.55 -11.51
CA PRO A 56 -15.53 -17.72 -12.30
C PRO A 56 -14.58 -18.93 -12.24
N ARG A 57 -13.27 -18.70 -12.05
CA ARG A 57 -12.22 -19.75 -12.02
C ARG A 57 -11.76 -20.15 -10.61
N GLY A 58 -12.45 -19.68 -9.55
CA GLY A 58 -12.05 -19.89 -8.16
C GLY A 58 -11.04 -18.85 -7.65
N GLY A 59 -10.71 -18.90 -6.36
CA GLY A 59 -9.94 -17.89 -5.64
C GLY A 59 -10.20 -17.94 -4.13
N SER A 60 -9.88 -16.89 -3.37
CA SER A 60 -10.09 -16.89 -1.92
C SER A 60 -11.56 -17.04 -1.53
N ALA A 61 -12.51 -16.69 -2.40
CA ALA A 61 -13.94 -16.88 -2.14
C ALA A 61 -14.31 -18.37 -2.09
N ALA A 62 -13.71 -19.19 -2.97
CA ALA A 62 -13.85 -20.64 -2.92
C ALA A 62 -13.17 -21.21 -1.67
N ALA A 63 -11.98 -20.69 -1.30
CA ALA A 63 -11.27 -21.07 -0.07
C ALA A 63 -12.09 -20.74 1.19
N GLU A 64 -12.80 -19.62 1.24
CA GLU A 64 -13.70 -19.28 2.34
C GLU A 64 -14.91 -20.22 2.41
N ILE A 65 -15.57 -20.51 1.28
CA ILE A 65 -16.70 -21.44 1.24
C ILE A 65 -16.27 -22.84 1.67
N GLU A 66 -15.12 -23.33 1.20
CA GLU A 66 -14.58 -24.64 1.58
C GLU A 66 -14.14 -24.68 3.04
N SER A 67 -13.45 -23.64 3.52
CA SER A 67 -13.09 -23.48 4.95
C SER A 67 -14.32 -23.56 5.84
N LEU A 68 -15.36 -22.78 5.53
CA LEU A 68 -16.61 -22.74 6.29
C LEU A 68 -17.32 -24.10 6.28
N ARG A 69 -17.47 -24.71 5.11
CA ARG A 69 -18.20 -25.99 4.97
C ARG A 69 -17.42 -27.17 5.53
N GLY A 70 -16.09 -27.20 5.42
CA GLY A 70 -15.24 -28.22 6.04
C GLY A 70 -15.28 -28.14 7.58
N THR A 71 -15.07 -26.92 8.10
CA THR A 71 -14.92 -26.66 9.54
C THR A 71 -16.24 -26.74 10.30
N PHE A 72 -17.32 -26.15 9.77
CA PHE A 72 -18.62 -26.06 10.43
C PHE A 72 -19.67 -27.05 9.91
N LYS A 73 -19.45 -27.69 8.75
CA LYS A 73 -20.36 -28.70 8.17
C LYS A 73 -21.77 -28.13 8.05
N ASP A 74 -22.79 -28.88 8.48
CA ASP A 74 -24.19 -28.45 8.47
C ASP A 74 -24.45 -27.14 9.25
N SER A 75 -23.64 -26.83 10.27
CA SER A 75 -23.80 -25.58 11.03
C SER A 75 -23.23 -24.35 10.31
N ALA A 76 -22.53 -24.50 9.18
CA ALA A 76 -22.05 -23.39 8.37
C ALA A 76 -23.21 -22.50 7.89
N GLU A 77 -24.37 -23.10 7.60
CA GLU A 77 -25.59 -22.38 7.19
C GLU A 77 -26.21 -21.55 8.33
N SER A 78 -25.77 -21.74 9.58
CA SER A 78 -26.25 -20.94 10.72
C SER A 78 -25.43 -19.66 10.97
N LEU A 79 -24.18 -19.61 10.46
CA LEU A 79 -23.31 -18.43 10.51
C LEU A 79 -23.95 -17.27 9.73
N ILE A 80 -23.70 -16.02 10.15
CA ILE A 80 -24.04 -14.84 9.36
C ILE A 80 -22.80 -14.32 8.63
N ILE A 81 -22.84 -14.29 7.30
CA ILE A 81 -21.74 -13.81 6.46
C ILE A 81 -21.88 -12.31 6.28
N THR A 82 -20.82 -11.57 6.62
CA THR A 82 -20.70 -10.12 6.47
C THR A 82 -19.50 -9.81 5.57
N ASN A 83 -19.57 -8.73 4.80
CA ASN A 83 -18.47 -8.23 3.97
C ASN A 83 -18.52 -6.69 3.91
N THR A 84 -17.36 -6.05 3.78
CA THR A 84 -17.24 -4.59 3.65
C THR A 84 -16.75 -4.13 2.29
N LYS A 85 -16.14 -5.01 1.48
CA LYS A 85 -15.47 -4.63 0.22
C LYS A 85 -16.43 -4.07 -0.84
N GLY A 86 -17.69 -4.47 -0.83
CA GLY A 86 -18.73 -3.83 -1.66
C GLY A 86 -18.98 -2.35 -1.36
N PHE A 87 -18.54 -1.83 -0.21
CA PHE A 87 -18.56 -0.39 0.14
C PHE A 87 -17.21 0.30 -0.07
N THR A 88 -16.10 -0.40 0.14
CA THR A 88 -14.74 0.17 0.19
C THR A 88 -13.91 -0.06 -1.07
N GLY A 89 -14.36 -0.92 -1.98
CA GLY A 89 -13.48 -1.57 -2.96
C GLY A 89 -12.59 -2.62 -2.28
N HIS A 90 -11.58 -3.11 -3.02
CA HIS A 90 -10.54 -3.99 -2.52
C HIS A 90 -9.27 -3.18 -2.23
N PRO A 91 -9.08 -2.63 -1.00
CA PRO A 91 -7.85 -1.92 -0.64
C PRO A 91 -6.65 -2.88 -0.58
N MET A 92 -5.45 -2.37 -0.87
CA MET A 92 -4.16 -3.11 -0.76
C MET A 92 -3.77 -3.50 0.69
N GLY A 93 -4.68 -3.40 1.65
CA GLY A 93 -4.42 -3.68 3.05
C GLY A 93 -5.71 -4.04 3.78
N VAL A 94 -5.58 -4.83 4.84
CA VAL A 94 -6.70 -5.40 5.59
C VAL A 94 -6.82 -4.77 6.97
N GLY A 95 -8.04 -4.46 7.41
CA GLY A 95 -8.27 -3.88 8.75
C GLY A 95 -9.55 -3.08 8.91
N VAL A 96 -10.17 -2.62 7.82
CA VAL A 96 -11.53 -2.05 7.88
C VAL A 96 -12.55 -3.14 8.26
N GLU A 97 -12.28 -4.38 7.83
CA GLU A 97 -12.97 -5.60 8.22
C GLU A 97 -12.98 -5.80 9.74
N ASP A 98 -11.83 -5.66 10.40
CA ASP A 98 -11.71 -5.82 11.86
C ASP A 98 -12.44 -4.69 12.59
N ALA A 99 -12.25 -3.44 12.19
CA ALA A 99 -12.91 -2.30 12.81
C ALA A 99 -14.45 -2.39 12.70
N THR A 100 -14.94 -2.75 11.52
CA THR A 100 -16.38 -2.91 11.25
C THR A 100 -16.95 -4.12 11.98
N GLY A 101 -16.25 -5.24 11.95
CA GLY A 101 -16.68 -6.48 12.62
C GLY A 101 -16.67 -6.35 14.14
N LEU A 102 -15.65 -5.71 14.75
CA LEU A 102 -15.61 -5.45 16.18
C LEU A 102 -16.70 -4.47 16.65
N TYR A 103 -16.98 -3.43 15.85
CA TYR A 103 -18.10 -2.53 16.13
C TYR A 103 -19.45 -3.26 16.01
N GLY A 104 -19.61 -4.10 14.98
CA GLY A 104 -20.81 -4.91 14.77
C GLY A 104 -21.01 -5.98 15.85
N LEU A 105 -19.93 -6.61 16.30
CA LEU A 105 -19.93 -7.54 17.43
C LEU A 105 -20.38 -6.84 18.71
N ALA A 106 -19.81 -5.68 19.05
CA ALA A 106 -20.21 -4.93 20.23
C ALA A 106 -21.67 -4.46 20.14
N SER A 107 -22.04 -3.74 19.09
CA SER A 107 -23.38 -3.14 18.92
C SER A 107 -24.48 -4.15 18.59
N GLY A 108 -24.13 -5.36 18.15
CA GLY A 108 -25.07 -6.30 17.53
C GLY A 108 -25.60 -5.83 16.18
N ARG A 109 -24.92 -4.89 15.50
CA ARG A 109 -25.39 -4.30 14.23
C ARG A 109 -24.41 -4.54 13.09
N LEU A 110 -24.83 -5.31 12.10
CA LEU A 110 -24.01 -5.65 10.93
C LEU A 110 -24.45 -4.84 9.69
N PRO A 111 -23.53 -4.50 8.77
CA PRO A 111 -23.87 -3.89 7.48
C PRO A 111 -24.50 -4.93 6.53
N PRO A 112 -25.32 -4.51 5.56
CA PRO A 112 -25.75 -5.39 4.47
C PRO A 112 -24.59 -5.69 3.52
N ILE A 113 -24.67 -6.77 2.75
CA ILE A 113 -23.79 -6.96 1.58
C ILE A 113 -24.14 -5.90 0.53
N ALA A 114 -23.24 -4.93 0.31
CA ALA A 114 -23.45 -3.86 -0.66
C ALA A 114 -23.56 -4.39 -2.09
N ASN A 115 -24.41 -3.75 -2.89
CA ASN A 115 -24.65 -4.07 -4.31
C ASN A 115 -25.11 -5.52 -4.60
N PHE A 116 -25.51 -6.28 -3.58
CA PHE A 116 -26.05 -7.63 -3.75
C PHE A 116 -27.38 -7.61 -4.52
N GLN A 117 -27.39 -8.21 -5.71
CA GLN A 117 -28.58 -8.29 -6.59
C GLN A 117 -29.01 -9.73 -6.88
N GLN A 118 -28.05 -10.64 -7.08
CA GLN A 118 -28.30 -12.03 -7.43
C GLN A 118 -27.45 -12.94 -6.53
N PRO A 119 -28.02 -14.00 -5.93
CA PRO A 119 -27.25 -14.99 -5.20
C PRO A 119 -26.38 -15.82 -6.15
N ASP A 120 -25.11 -15.99 -5.78
CA ASP A 120 -24.21 -16.94 -6.41
C ASP A 120 -24.58 -18.38 -5.99
N PRO A 121 -24.81 -19.31 -6.94
CA PRO A 121 -25.06 -20.72 -6.64
C PRO A 121 -23.99 -21.40 -5.78
N ALA A 122 -22.72 -20.99 -5.84
CA ALA A 122 -21.63 -21.62 -5.07
C ALA A 122 -21.74 -21.34 -3.56
N LEU A 123 -22.30 -20.19 -3.16
CA LEU A 123 -22.60 -19.89 -1.75
C LEU A 123 -23.68 -20.83 -1.18
N GLY A 124 -24.64 -21.27 -2.02
CA GLY A 124 -25.75 -22.13 -1.61
C GLY A 124 -26.63 -21.46 -0.54
N ASN A 125 -26.86 -22.15 0.58
CA ASN A 125 -27.72 -21.66 1.68
C ASN A 125 -26.98 -20.81 2.74
N LEU A 126 -25.74 -20.37 2.50
CA LEU A 126 -25.04 -19.51 3.47
C LEU A 126 -25.83 -18.22 3.70
N ARG A 127 -26.07 -17.85 4.97
CA ARG A 127 -26.87 -16.67 5.31
C ARG A 127 -26.03 -15.40 5.13
N LEU A 128 -26.36 -14.60 4.14
CA LEU A 128 -25.74 -13.29 3.93
C LEU A 128 -26.40 -12.23 4.82
N SER A 129 -25.64 -11.22 5.26
CA SER A 129 -26.17 -10.09 6.01
C SER A 129 -27.04 -9.18 5.12
N GLU A 130 -28.31 -9.03 5.51
CA GLU A 130 -29.26 -8.04 4.97
C GLU A 130 -29.13 -6.67 5.67
N GLY A 131 -28.23 -6.57 6.65
CA GLY A 131 -28.02 -5.39 7.47
C GLY A 131 -29.03 -5.27 8.61
N GLY A 132 -28.63 -4.57 9.68
CA GLY A 132 -29.48 -4.37 10.86
C GLY A 132 -29.00 -5.16 12.08
N GLU A 133 -29.92 -5.63 12.91
CA GLU A 133 -29.63 -6.20 14.23
C GLU A 133 -29.55 -7.74 14.23
N TYR A 134 -28.47 -8.26 14.82
CA TYR A 134 -28.15 -9.68 14.93
C TYR A 134 -27.61 -9.99 16.34
N ASP A 135 -28.07 -11.09 16.96
CA ASP A 135 -27.50 -11.54 18.24
C ASP A 135 -26.22 -12.35 18.04
N VAL A 136 -25.13 -11.64 17.75
CA VAL A 136 -23.79 -12.21 17.59
C VAL A 136 -22.97 -12.12 18.86
N GLU A 137 -22.44 -13.24 19.35
CA GLU A 137 -21.50 -13.33 20.47
C GLU A 137 -20.07 -13.57 20.04
N TYR A 138 -19.86 -13.99 18.79
CA TYR A 138 -18.55 -14.29 18.23
C TYR A 138 -18.40 -13.68 16.83
N MET A 139 -17.16 -13.34 16.50
CA MET A 139 -16.75 -12.94 15.16
C MET A 139 -15.57 -13.82 14.75
N LEU A 140 -15.67 -14.44 13.58
CA LEU A 140 -14.55 -14.97 12.83
C LEU A 140 -14.25 -14.04 11.67
N ARG A 141 -12.99 -13.86 11.35
CA ARG A 141 -12.55 -13.12 10.17
C ARG A 141 -11.46 -13.93 9.48
N HIS A 142 -11.67 -14.14 8.20
CA HIS A 142 -10.68 -14.69 7.29
C HIS A 142 -10.05 -13.53 6.52
N ALA A 143 -8.79 -13.65 6.16
CA ALA A 143 -8.15 -12.76 5.21
C ALA A 143 -7.04 -13.50 4.50
N ALA A 144 -7.02 -13.36 3.18
CA ALA A 144 -5.90 -13.72 2.35
C ALA A 144 -5.22 -12.44 1.83
N GLY A 145 -3.99 -12.56 1.37
CA GLY A 145 -3.23 -11.51 0.72
C GLY A 145 -2.25 -12.08 -0.30
N PHE A 146 -1.53 -11.18 -0.99
CA PHE A 146 -0.48 -11.56 -1.94
C PHE A 146 0.57 -12.50 -1.32
N GLY A 147 1.17 -13.37 -2.15
CA GLY A 147 2.08 -14.41 -1.67
C GLY A 147 1.40 -15.45 -0.78
N SER A 148 0.09 -15.68 -0.98
CA SER A 148 -0.73 -16.66 -0.26
C SER A 148 -0.73 -16.55 1.27
N GLN A 149 -0.48 -15.34 1.79
CA GLN A 149 -0.52 -15.05 3.22
C GLN A 149 -1.95 -15.12 3.76
N ILE A 150 -2.13 -15.73 4.93
CA ILE A 150 -3.43 -15.91 5.59
C ILE A 150 -3.38 -15.32 6.99
N ALA A 151 -4.36 -14.48 7.33
CA ALA A 151 -4.55 -13.95 8.69
C ALA A 151 -5.97 -14.29 9.19
N LEU A 152 -6.04 -15.18 10.18
CA LEU A 152 -7.28 -15.63 10.80
C LEU A 152 -7.43 -15.00 12.18
N THR A 153 -8.60 -14.45 12.49
CA THR A 153 -8.91 -13.93 13.82
C THR A 153 -10.27 -14.40 14.31
N MET A 154 -10.36 -14.60 15.63
CA MET A 154 -11.60 -14.94 16.33
C MET A 154 -11.75 -14.10 17.59
N PHE A 155 -12.88 -13.42 17.71
CA PHE A 155 -13.24 -12.57 18.85
C PHE A 155 -14.50 -13.08 19.53
N LYS A 156 -14.57 -12.92 20.85
CA LYS A 156 -15.80 -13.11 21.66
C LYS A 156 -16.24 -11.75 22.20
N ARG A 157 -17.54 -11.50 22.20
CA ARG A 157 -18.17 -10.29 22.75
C ARG A 157 -17.98 -10.22 24.27
N ILE A 158 -17.42 -9.11 24.75
CA ILE A 158 -17.26 -8.80 26.19
C ILE A 158 -18.03 -7.55 26.65
N ALA A 159 -18.66 -6.83 25.73
CA ALA A 159 -19.41 -5.59 25.98
C ALA A 159 -20.46 -5.41 24.88
N ARG A 160 -21.52 -4.64 25.15
CA ARG A 160 -22.60 -4.35 24.16
C ARG A 160 -22.58 -2.91 23.63
N THR A 161 -21.59 -2.12 24.06
CA THR A 161 -21.31 -0.74 23.66
C THR A 161 -19.80 -0.51 23.66
N LEU A 162 -19.37 0.74 23.41
CA LEU A 162 -17.97 1.14 23.51
C LEU A 162 -17.43 1.15 24.95
N ASN A 163 -18.27 0.96 25.97
CA ASN A 163 -17.88 0.85 27.38
C ASN A 163 -17.32 -0.55 27.71
N ARG A 164 -16.26 -0.95 26.99
CA ARG A 164 -15.69 -2.31 26.99
C ARG A 164 -14.50 -2.52 27.94
N VAL A 165 -14.16 -1.52 28.75
CA VAL A 165 -12.93 -1.52 29.56
C VAL A 165 -13.28 -1.86 31.01
N ASP A 166 -12.74 -2.98 31.49
CA ASP A 166 -12.68 -3.27 32.92
C ASP A 166 -11.40 -2.65 33.52
N ARG A 167 -11.57 -1.58 34.29
CA ARG A 167 -10.45 -0.88 34.95
C ARG A 167 -9.69 -1.80 35.90
N ASP A 168 -10.40 -2.60 36.71
CA ASP A 168 -9.80 -3.49 37.71
C ASP A 168 -8.94 -4.57 37.05
N SER A 169 -9.38 -5.11 35.91
CA SER A 169 -8.61 -6.12 35.17
C SER A 169 -7.35 -5.53 34.53
N VAL A 170 -7.42 -4.30 34.00
CA VAL A 170 -6.24 -3.60 33.45
C VAL A 170 -5.26 -3.22 34.56
N GLU A 171 -5.73 -2.72 35.71
CA GLU A 171 -4.89 -2.43 36.87
C GLU A 171 -4.21 -3.70 37.40
N LYS A 172 -4.93 -4.81 37.56
CA LYS A 172 -4.34 -6.11 37.97
C LYS A 172 -3.29 -6.61 36.99
N TRP A 173 -3.55 -6.50 35.69
CA TRP A 173 -2.59 -6.88 34.65
C TRP A 173 -1.34 -6.00 34.68
N ALA A 174 -1.50 -4.67 34.82
CA ALA A 174 -0.39 -3.73 34.87
C ALA A 174 0.51 -3.98 36.10
N ASN A 175 -0.08 -4.14 37.29
CA ASN A 175 0.66 -4.53 38.51
C ASN A 175 1.39 -5.87 38.33
N LEU A 176 0.76 -6.87 37.68
CA LEU A 176 1.40 -8.17 37.42
C LEU A 176 2.60 -8.06 36.45
N GLN A 177 2.54 -7.18 35.45
CA GLN A 177 3.67 -6.96 34.52
C GLN A 177 4.79 -6.13 35.13
N ALA A 178 4.46 -5.14 35.97
CA ALA A 178 5.45 -4.30 36.66
C ALA A 178 6.16 -5.03 37.81
N GLY A 179 5.47 -5.94 38.49
CA GLY A 179 5.99 -6.65 39.67
C GLY A 179 5.99 -5.82 40.95
N ASP A 180 5.42 -4.60 40.91
CA ASP A 180 5.30 -3.64 42.01
C ASP A 180 4.01 -2.81 41.83
N ASP A 181 3.73 -1.89 42.74
CA ASP A 181 2.53 -1.03 42.71
C ASP A 181 2.54 -0.07 41.50
N VAL A 182 1.41 -0.03 40.78
CA VAL A 182 1.24 0.76 39.55
C VAL A 182 0.09 1.75 39.67
N GLU A 183 0.42 3.03 39.49
CA GLU A 183 -0.57 4.09 39.36
C GLU A 183 -0.86 4.39 37.87
N LEU A 184 -2.10 4.17 37.43
CA LEU A 184 -2.54 4.43 36.05
C LEU A 184 -3.08 5.86 35.88
N ARG A 185 -2.53 6.60 34.91
CA ARG A 185 -2.96 7.97 34.55
C ARG A 185 -3.12 8.16 33.05
N LEU A 186 -3.95 9.14 32.68
CA LEU A 186 -4.04 9.64 31.31
C LEU A 186 -3.12 10.84 31.12
N LEU A 187 -2.00 10.65 30.42
CA LEU A 187 -1.06 11.70 30.04
C LEU A 187 -1.02 11.83 28.52
N LYS A 188 -1.36 13.02 27.99
CA LYS A 188 -1.31 13.34 26.54
C LYS A 188 -1.98 12.26 25.67
N ARG A 189 -3.21 11.85 26.06
CA ARG A 189 -4.03 10.78 25.44
C ARG A 189 -3.45 9.35 25.51
N LYS A 190 -2.37 9.12 26.27
CA LYS A 190 -1.82 7.80 26.55
C LYS A 190 -2.21 7.35 27.95
N LEU A 191 -2.56 6.07 28.11
CA LEU A 191 -2.65 5.45 29.42
C LEU A 191 -1.22 5.10 29.85
N VAL A 192 -0.73 5.75 30.91
CA VAL A 192 0.62 5.59 31.44
C VAL A 192 0.55 4.87 32.77
N ALA A 193 1.40 3.85 32.92
CA ALA A 193 1.64 3.13 34.16
C ALA A 193 2.87 3.71 34.85
N TYR A 194 2.68 4.37 35.99
CA TYR A 194 3.77 4.79 36.86
C TYR A 194 4.07 3.69 37.87
N ILE A 195 5.27 3.14 37.81
CA ILE A 195 5.73 2.06 38.70
C ILE A 195 6.36 2.70 39.93
N SER A 196 5.87 2.34 41.12
CA SER A 196 6.36 2.78 42.44
C SER A 196 6.58 4.31 42.51
N PRO A 197 5.56 5.14 42.16
CA PRO A 197 5.74 6.58 41.95
C PRO A 197 6.26 7.34 43.17
N ASP A 198 5.86 6.92 44.37
CA ASP A 198 6.30 7.51 45.65
C ASP A 198 7.80 7.30 45.94
N GLU A 199 8.42 6.26 45.37
CA GLU A 199 9.83 5.92 45.60
C GLU A 199 10.74 6.28 44.42
N SER A 200 10.25 6.15 43.19
CA SER A 200 11.09 6.15 41.97
C SER A 200 11.01 7.43 41.11
N LEU A 201 10.03 8.31 41.34
CA LEU A 201 9.67 9.35 40.36
C LEU A 201 9.99 10.78 40.80
N ILE A 202 11.17 11.28 40.41
CA ILE A 202 11.57 12.68 40.64
C ILE A 202 10.75 13.61 39.72
N GLY A 203 9.67 14.16 40.26
CA GLY A 203 8.71 15.02 39.55
C GLY A 203 7.27 14.79 39.99
N GLY A 204 6.98 13.63 40.58
CA GLY A 204 5.62 13.21 40.91
C GLY A 204 4.85 12.71 39.69
N VAL A 205 3.65 12.20 39.94
CA VAL A 205 2.80 11.61 38.90
C VAL A 205 2.17 12.70 38.03
N GLU A 206 2.33 12.57 36.70
CA GLU A 206 1.69 13.46 35.73
C GLU A 206 0.44 12.84 35.09
N GLY A 207 -0.44 13.70 34.56
CA GLY A 207 -1.67 13.29 33.88
C GLY A 207 -2.91 13.27 34.77
N SER A 208 -4.08 13.10 34.15
CA SER A 208 -5.36 13.02 34.85
C SER A 208 -5.64 11.58 35.33
N GLU A 209 -6.56 11.44 36.29
CA GLU A 209 -7.06 10.12 36.67
C GLU A 209 -7.69 9.40 35.48
N TRP A 210 -7.37 8.12 35.32
CA TRP A 210 -8.02 7.28 34.31
C TRP A 210 -9.45 6.91 34.74
N GLN A 211 -10.39 7.76 34.35
CA GLN A 211 -11.82 7.48 34.53
C GLN A 211 -12.35 6.64 33.37
N VAL A 212 -13.09 5.59 33.71
CA VAL A 212 -13.67 4.63 32.77
C VAL A 212 -15.16 4.49 33.07
N SER A 213 -16.00 4.54 32.05
CA SER A 213 -17.42 4.23 32.17
C SER A 213 -17.63 2.81 32.70
N ALA A 214 -18.63 2.59 33.56
CA ALA A 214 -18.98 1.24 33.99
C ALA A 214 -19.25 0.33 32.79
N GLN A 215 -18.63 -0.86 32.78
CA GLN A 215 -18.82 -1.85 31.72
C GLN A 215 -20.28 -2.30 31.68
N ASP A 216 -20.87 -2.31 30.48
CA ASP A 216 -22.31 -2.46 30.28
C ASP A 216 -22.81 -3.91 30.30
N ALA A 217 -21.94 -4.85 29.93
CA ALA A 217 -22.13 -6.28 30.09
C ALA A 217 -20.88 -6.87 30.74
N GLN A 218 -21.07 -7.61 31.85
CA GLN A 218 -20.01 -8.46 32.37
C GLN A 218 -19.76 -9.61 31.37
N PRO A 219 -18.51 -10.04 31.15
CA PRO A 219 -18.24 -11.20 30.32
C PRO A 219 -18.80 -12.47 30.96
N ASP A 220 -19.72 -13.13 30.27
CA ASP A 220 -20.16 -14.49 30.61
C ASP A 220 -19.02 -15.48 30.32
N SER A 221 -18.09 -15.58 31.27
CA SER A 221 -17.15 -16.68 31.41
C SER A 221 -16.57 -16.75 32.81
N THR A 222 -17.02 -17.72 33.59
CA THR A 222 -16.28 -18.27 34.74
C THR A 222 -15.07 -19.06 34.26
N LEU A 223 -14.14 -18.42 33.54
CA LEU A 223 -12.88 -19.00 33.13
C LEU A 223 -11.78 -18.50 34.06
N SER A 224 -11.32 -19.39 34.93
CA SER A 224 -10.21 -19.14 35.84
C SER A 224 -8.91 -19.06 35.05
N THR A 225 -8.43 -17.84 34.76
CA THR A 225 -7.09 -17.57 34.25
C THR A 225 -6.02 -17.79 35.33
N THR A 226 -5.96 -19.00 35.86
CA THR A 226 -4.80 -19.47 36.64
C THR A 226 -3.76 -20.03 35.66
N ILE A 227 -3.03 -19.13 34.99
CA ILE A 227 -1.82 -19.52 34.25
C ILE A 227 -0.73 -19.77 35.29
N SER A 228 -0.75 -20.96 35.90
CA SER A 228 0.39 -21.44 36.69
C SER A 228 1.53 -21.80 35.74
N PRO A 229 2.76 -21.29 35.93
CA PRO A 229 3.91 -21.78 35.19
C PRO A 229 4.10 -23.27 35.52
N LYS A 230 4.18 -24.13 34.50
CA LYS A 230 4.46 -25.56 34.67
C LYS A 230 5.84 -25.73 35.31
N SER A 231 5.86 -26.06 36.60
CA SER A 231 7.06 -26.54 37.28
C SER A 231 7.49 -27.86 36.63
N VAL A 232 8.71 -27.88 36.08
CA VAL A 232 9.36 -29.12 35.64
C VAL A 232 9.50 -30.05 36.85
N PRO A 233 8.97 -31.30 36.82
CA PRO A 233 9.18 -32.24 37.90
C PRO A 233 10.62 -32.79 37.85
N SER A 234 11.37 -32.59 38.93
CA SER A 234 12.69 -33.20 39.12
C SER A 234 12.60 -34.73 39.22
N PRO A 235 13.62 -35.49 38.78
CA PRO A 235 13.60 -36.94 38.82
C PRO A 235 13.82 -37.49 40.24
N PRO A 236 13.17 -38.61 40.63
CA PRO A 236 13.52 -39.38 41.81
C PRO A 236 14.56 -40.49 41.51
N ASP A 237 15.32 -40.86 42.55
CA ASP A 237 16.46 -41.79 42.51
C ASP A 237 16.17 -43.24 42.06
N GLU A 238 17.25 -43.87 41.57
CA GLU A 238 17.51 -45.29 41.28
C GLU A 238 17.08 -46.31 42.38
N THR A 239 16.92 -47.64 42.19
CA THR A 239 17.22 -48.67 41.15
C THR A 239 16.51 -50.02 41.55
N PRO A 240 16.68 -51.21 40.90
CA PRO A 240 17.05 -51.57 39.51
C PRO A 240 16.21 -52.72 38.84
N LYS A 241 16.50 -52.98 37.55
CA LYS A 241 16.18 -54.16 36.68
C LYS A 241 14.78 -54.17 36.00
N GLN A 242 14.62 -54.60 34.74
CA GLN A 242 15.52 -55.34 33.83
C GLN A 242 15.30 -54.97 32.33
N GLU A 243 16.21 -55.43 31.45
CA GLU A 243 16.40 -55.05 30.03
C GLU A 243 15.24 -55.38 29.05
N VAL A 244 15.17 -54.64 27.93
CA VAL A 244 15.46 -55.10 26.54
C VAL A 244 15.62 -53.87 25.59
N LYS A 245 16.37 -54.05 24.49
CA LYS A 245 16.93 -53.02 23.57
C LYS A 245 16.00 -52.48 22.48
N GLU A 246 16.30 -51.27 21.99
CA GLU A 246 16.68 -50.86 20.59
C GLU A 246 16.53 -49.32 20.52
N GLU A 247 17.58 -48.48 20.55
CA GLU A 247 18.74 -48.30 19.64
C GLU A 247 18.40 -47.58 18.31
N ILE A 248 18.46 -46.24 18.34
CA ILE A 248 18.96 -45.31 17.29
C ILE A 248 19.62 -44.14 18.06
N ALA A 249 20.76 -43.64 17.59
CA ALA A 249 21.57 -42.63 18.27
C ALA A 249 21.53 -41.27 17.57
N GLU A 250 21.63 -40.21 18.37
CA GLU A 250 21.78 -38.81 17.96
C GLU A 250 23.12 -38.32 18.54
N GLU A 251 24.05 -37.84 17.70
CA GLU A 251 25.35 -37.33 18.17
C GLU A 251 25.32 -35.80 18.33
N THR A 252 25.79 -35.34 19.49
CA THR A 252 25.96 -33.92 19.82
C THR A 252 27.17 -33.30 19.13
N PRO A 253 27.13 -32.00 18.76
CA PRO A 253 28.29 -31.31 18.18
C PRO A 253 29.38 -31.06 19.22
N SER A 254 30.64 -31.11 18.78
CA SER A 254 31.83 -30.81 19.59
C SER A 254 32.64 -29.69 18.94
N ALA A 255 32.98 -28.66 19.71
CA ALA A 255 33.79 -27.53 19.24
C ALA A 255 35.30 -27.79 19.46
N VAL A 256 36.13 -27.47 18.46
CA VAL A 256 37.59 -27.40 18.62
C VAL A 256 38.15 -26.19 17.85
N LEU A 257 39.22 -25.59 18.40
CA LEU A 257 39.82 -24.34 17.93
C LEU A 257 40.55 -24.45 16.57
N ALA A 258 40.69 -23.28 15.93
CA ALA A 258 41.37 -23.04 14.67
C ALA A 258 42.86 -23.42 14.62
N SER A 259 43.33 -23.69 13.39
CA SER A 259 44.72 -23.47 12.98
C SER A 259 44.73 -22.92 11.54
N GLN A 260 45.52 -21.88 11.30
CA GLN A 260 45.62 -21.20 10.01
C GLN A 260 46.51 -21.98 9.03
N THR A 261 46.09 -22.06 7.76
CA THR A 261 46.97 -22.11 6.58
C THR A 261 46.21 -21.42 5.44
N ALA A 262 46.76 -20.36 4.87
CA ALA A 262 46.16 -19.69 3.71
C ALA A 262 46.57 -20.41 2.41
N PRO A 263 45.64 -20.72 1.51
CA PRO A 263 45.96 -20.99 0.11
C PRO A 263 46.13 -19.67 -0.64
N GLU A 264 47.21 -19.57 -1.40
CA GLU A 264 47.45 -18.50 -2.37
C GLU A 264 46.77 -18.95 -3.69
N ILE A 265 45.60 -18.41 -4.00
CA ILE A 265 44.83 -18.79 -5.19
C ILE A 265 45.12 -17.81 -6.33
N THR A 266 45.75 -18.30 -7.38
CA THR A 266 45.87 -17.61 -8.67
C THR A 266 44.51 -17.66 -9.37
N VAL A 267 43.95 -16.50 -9.73
CA VAL A 267 42.72 -16.42 -10.54
C VAL A 267 43.02 -16.98 -11.94
N GLY A 268 42.52 -18.19 -12.20
CA GLY A 268 42.72 -18.91 -13.45
C GLY A 268 42.45 -20.40 -13.26
N GLU A 269 41.45 -20.90 -14.00
CA GLU A 269 40.84 -22.24 -13.92
C GLU A 269 39.78 -22.40 -12.79
N HIS A 270 38.54 -22.74 -13.21
CA HIS A 270 37.31 -23.07 -12.43
C HIS A 270 36.37 -21.93 -11.97
N PRO A 271 35.29 -21.62 -12.75
CA PRO A 271 34.19 -20.75 -12.31
C PRO A 271 33.35 -21.29 -11.15
N GLU A 272 33.24 -22.61 -11.02
CA GLU A 272 32.42 -23.28 -9.98
C GLU A 272 32.91 -22.95 -8.56
N ASP A 273 34.22 -22.74 -8.37
CA ASP A 273 34.79 -22.33 -7.06
C ASP A 273 34.44 -20.87 -6.70
N LEU A 274 34.27 -19.99 -7.70
CA LEU A 274 33.89 -18.58 -7.51
C LEU A 274 32.43 -18.45 -7.07
N GLU A 275 31.52 -19.19 -7.72
CA GLU A 275 30.09 -19.24 -7.39
C GLU A 275 29.88 -19.70 -5.93
N GLN A 276 30.50 -20.82 -5.54
CA GLN A 276 30.42 -21.34 -4.17
C GLN A 276 30.94 -20.32 -3.14
N GLN A 277 32.08 -19.68 -3.42
CA GLN A 277 32.71 -18.75 -2.48
C GLN A 277 31.93 -17.42 -2.33
N VAL A 278 31.22 -16.98 -3.38
CA VAL A 278 30.26 -15.87 -3.30
C VAL A 278 29.06 -16.25 -2.43
N VAL A 279 28.45 -17.42 -2.66
CA VAL A 279 27.32 -17.93 -1.87
C VAL A 279 27.68 -18.11 -0.39
N GLU A 280 28.85 -18.69 -0.07
CA GLU A 280 29.33 -18.83 1.30
C GLU A 280 29.55 -17.47 2.00
N THR A 281 30.02 -16.46 1.26
CA THR A 281 30.21 -15.10 1.80
C THR A 281 28.88 -14.42 2.11
N VAL A 282 27.88 -14.58 1.25
CA VAL A 282 26.51 -14.07 1.47
C VAL A 282 25.85 -14.78 2.66
N ALA A 283 25.94 -16.11 2.72
CA ALA A 283 25.43 -16.92 3.83
C ALA A 283 26.04 -16.50 5.19
N LYS A 284 27.36 -16.24 5.23
CA LYS A 284 28.08 -15.76 6.41
C LYS A 284 27.59 -14.39 6.91
N HIS A 285 27.24 -13.47 6.01
CA HIS A 285 26.81 -12.11 6.36
C HIS A 285 25.32 -11.98 6.70
N THR A 286 24.48 -12.86 6.14
CA THR A 286 23.02 -12.85 6.30
C THR A 286 22.51 -13.85 7.34
N GLY A 287 23.22 -14.97 7.52
CA GLY A 287 22.76 -16.12 8.30
C GLY A 287 21.84 -17.07 7.54
N TYR A 288 21.62 -16.89 6.24
CA TYR A 288 20.86 -17.83 5.41
C TYR A 288 21.63 -19.16 5.23
N PRO A 289 20.94 -20.31 5.12
CA PRO A 289 21.54 -21.54 4.64
C PRO A 289 22.11 -21.35 3.22
N THR A 290 23.24 -21.98 2.91
CA THR A 290 23.81 -21.99 1.55
C THR A 290 22.82 -22.49 0.51
N ASP A 291 22.03 -23.49 0.88
CA ASP A 291 21.04 -24.17 0.02
C ASP A 291 19.78 -23.33 -0.23
N PHE A 292 19.71 -22.10 0.31
CA PHE A 292 18.61 -21.14 0.15
C PHE A 292 18.98 -19.98 -0.79
N ILE A 293 20.27 -19.81 -1.11
CA ILE A 293 20.79 -18.69 -1.90
C ILE A 293 21.04 -19.17 -3.33
N GLU A 294 20.30 -18.61 -4.30
CA GLU A 294 20.46 -18.88 -5.74
C GLU A 294 21.14 -17.69 -6.43
N LEU A 295 21.82 -17.94 -7.56
CA LEU A 295 22.72 -16.96 -8.17
C LEU A 295 21.99 -15.83 -8.93
N ASP A 296 20.78 -16.10 -9.40
CA ASP A 296 19.90 -15.17 -10.11
C ASP A 296 19.02 -14.32 -9.18
N GLN A 297 18.96 -14.64 -7.88
CA GLN A 297 18.13 -13.93 -6.91
C GLN A 297 18.54 -12.46 -6.71
N ASP A 298 17.55 -11.58 -6.54
CA ASP A 298 17.76 -10.16 -6.25
C ASP A 298 18.16 -9.94 -4.78
N LEU A 299 19.27 -9.22 -4.60
CA LEU A 299 19.87 -8.94 -3.29
C LEU A 299 18.95 -8.12 -2.39
N GLU A 300 18.26 -7.12 -2.91
CA GLU A 300 17.39 -6.23 -2.12
C GLU A 300 15.93 -6.71 -2.12
N GLY A 301 15.44 -7.16 -3.28
CA GLY A 301 14.05 -7.54 -3.50
C GLY A 301 13.66 -8.94 -2.99
N GLU A 302 14.57 -9.92 -3.08
CA GLU A 302 14.27 -11.32 -2.75
C GLU A 302 15.02 -11.80 -1.51
N LEU A 303 16.33 -11.56 -1.45
CA LEU A 303 17.15 -11.88 -0.26
C LEU A 303 17.06 -10.83 0.85
N GLY A 304 16.41 -9.68 0.62
CA GLY A 304 16.15 -8.65 1.64
C GLY A 304 17.42 -8.01 2.25
N ILE A 305 18.54 -8.08 1.53
CA ILE A 305 19.86 -7.58 1.94
C ILE A 305 19.91 -6.08 1.68
N ASP A 306 19.92 -5.27 2.75
CA ASP A 306 20.00 -3.82 2.63
C ASP A 306 21.32 -3.33 2.00
N THR A 307 21.31 -2.11 1.45
CA THR A 307 22.47 -1.51 0.77
C THR A 307 23.72 -1.34 1.64
N VAL A 308 23.61 -1.34 2.98
CA VAL A 308 24.77 -1.34 3.88
C VAL A 308 25.37 -2.75 3.97
N LYS A 309 24.52 -3.77 4.10
CA LYS A 309 24.93 -5.17 4.11
C LYS A 309 25.50 -5.63 2.77
N GLN A 310 24.94 -5.18 1.65
CA GLN A 310 25.52 -5.40 0.32
C GLN A 310 26.93 -4.80 0.19
N ALA A 311 27.15 -3.59 0.74
CA ALA A 311 28.48 -2.96 0.75
C ALA A 311 29.48 -3.72 1.63
N GLU A 312 29.05 -4.28 2.76
CA GLU A 312 29.89 -5.15 3.61
C GLU A 312 30.24 -6.48 2.91
N ILE A 313 29.27 -7.13 2.25
CA ILE A 313 29.50 -8.34 1.45
C ILE A 313 30.49 -8.03 0.31
N MET A 314 30.31 -6.92 -0.41
CA MET A 314 31.21 -6.52 -1.49
C MET A 314 32.62 -6.17 -0.98
N ALA A 315 32.76 -5.64 0.24
CA ALA A 315 34.05 -5.40 0.86
C ALA A 315 34.79 -6.71 1.19
N ASP A 316 34.09 -7.69 1.79
CA ASP A 316 34.64 -9.03 2.04
C ASP A 316 35.03 -9.72 0.71
N LEU A 317 34.19 -9.66 -0.33
CA LEU A 317 34.49 -10.24 -1.64
C LEU A 317 35.71 -9.57 -2.31
N ARG A 318 35.86 -8.25 -2.19
CA ARG A 318 37.05 -7.53 -2.68
C ARG A 318 38.33 -7.97 -1.95
N GLU A 319 38.26 -8.25 -0.65
CA GLU A 319 39.40 -8.79 0.12
C GLU A 319 39.71 -10.25 -0.27
N ILE A 320 38.68 -11.11 -0.38
CA ILE A 320 38.80 -12.52 -0.77
C ILE A 320 39.44 -12.66 -2.17
N PHE A 321 38.98 -11.89 -3.15
CA PHE A 321 39.45 -11.96 -4.53
C PHE A 321 40.56 -10.95 -4.87
N SER A 322 41.09 -10.22 -3.89
CA SER A 322 42.18 -9.22 -4.04
C SER A 322 41.91 -8.17 -5.14
N LEU A 323 40.67 -7.73 -5.28
CA LEU A 323 40.23 -6.82 -6.34
C LEU A 323 40.67 -5.37 -6.05
N PRO A 324 41.02 -4.57 -7.09
CA PRO A 324 41.32 -3.16 -6.91
C PRO A 324 40.05 -2.38 -6.51
N VAL A 325 40.24 -1.26 -5.80
CA VAL A 325 39.14 -0.36 -5.46
C VAL A 325 38.67 0.37 -6.71
N ASP A 326 37.44 0.09 -7.13
CA ASP A 326 36.73 0.82 -8.17
C ASP A 326 35.78 1.85 -7.53
N ASP A 327 36.06 3.13 -7.81
CA ASP A 327 35.26 4.29 -7.42
C ASP A 327 34.03 4.51 -8.33
N SER A 328 33.93 3.78 -9.45
CA SER A 328 32.79 3.85 -10.39
C SER A 328 31.73 2.76 -10.16
N PHE A 329 32.04 1.72 -9.39
CA PHE A 329 31.11 0.65 -9.03
C PHE A 329 29.88 1.17 -8.29
N GLN A 330 28.69 0.89 -8.83
CA GLN A 330 27.40 1.22 -8.23
C GLN A 330 26.60 -0.05 -7.91
N LEU A 331 26.27 -0.26 -6.63
CA LEU A 331 25.45 -1.41 -6.20
C LEU A 331 24.12 -1.55 -6.96
N ARG A 332 23.52 -0.43 -7.38
CA ARG A 332 22.28 -0.40 -8.16
C ARG A 332 22.38 -0.99 -9.57
N GLU A 333 23.59 -1.10 -10.11
CA GLU A 333 23.85 -1.67 -11.44
C GLU A 333 24.16 -3.19 -11.36
N HIS A 334 24.22 -3.75 -10.14
CA HIS A 334 24.51 -5.16 -9.89
C HIS A 334 23.52 -5.80 -8.89
N PRO A 335 22.23 -5.94 -9.25
CA PRO A 335 21.17 -6.34 -8.32
C PRO A 335 21.20 -7.82 -7.87
N THR A 336 21.88 -8.71 -8.60
CA THR A 336 21.89 -10.17 -8.29
C THR A 336 23.31 -10.71 -8.10
N LEU A 337 23.45 -11.90 -7.50
CA LEU A 337 24.77 -12.53 -7.32
C LEU A 337 25.49 -12.84 -8.64
N ASN A 338 24.75 -13.21 -9.69
CA ASN A 338 25.27 -13.36 -11.05
C ASN A 338 25.85 -12.04 -11.59
N HIS A 339 25.27 -10.88 -11.27
CA HIS A 339 25.86 -9.59 -11.63
C HIS A 339 27.13 -9.29 -10.82
N MET A 340 27.19 -9.66 -9.54
CA MET A 340 28.41 -9.54 -8.72
C MET A 340 29.53 -10.45 -9.24
N ILE A 341 29.23 -11.71 -9.57
CA ILE A 341 30.17 -12.69 -10.15
C ILE A 341 30.69 -12.19 -11.50
N SER A 342 29.80 -11.74 -12.38
CA SER A 342 30.18 -11.15 -13.68
C SER A 342 31.09 -9.94 -13.52
N TYR A 343 30.81 -9.08 -12.54
CA TYR A 343 31.68 -7.94 -12.21
C TYR A 343 33.06 -8.39 -11.69
N ILE A 344 33.12 -9.35 -10.76
CA ILE A 344 34.37 -9.93 -10.23
C ILE A 344 35.24 -10.52 -11.36
N VAL A 345 34.64 -11.29 -12.27
CA VAL A 345 35.32 -11.83 -13.46
C VAL A 345 35.85 -10.72 -14.36
N SER A 346 35.02 -9.72 -14.67
CA SER A 346 35.41 -8.59 -15.54
C SER A 346 36.59 -7.77 -14.97
N MET A 347 36.72 -7.71 -13.63
CA MET A 347 37.81 -7.03 -12.93
C MET A 347 39.05 -7.92 -12.79
N GLY A 348 38.91 -9.24 -12.76
CA GLY A 348 40.02 -10.20 -12.74
C GLY A 348 40.76 -10.33 -14.09
N GLU A 349 40.05 -10.20 -15.20
CA GLU A 349 40.64 -10.21 -16.56
C GLU A 349 41.30 -8.86 -16.94
N GLY A 350 41.00 -7.80 -16.17
CA GLY A 350 41.37 -6.41 -16.47
C GLY A 350 42.73 -5.94 -15.92
N SER A 351 43.80 -6.72 -16.03
CA SER A 351 45.15 -6.32 -15.56
C SER A 351 46.27 -6.44 -16.61
N GLU A 352 46.14 -5.70 -17.72
CA GLU A 352 47.31 -5.27 -18.53
C GLU A 352 47.54 -3.76 -18.42
N GLU A 353 48.80 -3.35 -18.44
CA GLU A 353 49.26 -2.03 -18.00
C GLU A 353 48.95 -0.87 -18.97
N GLN A 354 48.90 0.34 -18.41
CA GLN A 354 48.68 1.60 -19.13
C GLN A 354 49.73 1.85 -20.23
N GLN A 355 49.27 2.19 -21.45
CA GLN A 355 49.95 3.18 -22.28
C GLN A 355 49.05 3.85 -23.35
N ASN A 356 49.29 5.14 -23.56
CA ASN A 356 48.60 6.07 -24.47
C ASN A 356 49.67 7.06 -25.00
N PRO A 357 49.52 7.83 -26.10
CA PRO A 357 48.64 7.75 -27.28
C PRO A 357 49.41 7.64 -28.63
N GLN A 358 48.74 7.32 -29.76
CA GLN A 358 48.65 8.20 -30.97
C GLN A 358 48.12 7.52 -32.26
N GLU A 359 47.30 8.32 -32.97
CA GLU A 359 47.16 8.47 -34.43
C GLU A 359 46.41 7.46 -35.33
N GLU A 360 45.94 8.04 -36.44
CA GLU A 360 44.85 7.58 -37.31
C GLU A 360 45.33 6.75 -38.51
N GLN A 361 44.61 5.65 -38.79
CA GLN A 361 44.33 5.11 -40.14
C GLN A 361 45.54 4.59 -40.99
N PRO A 362 45.34 3.94 -42.17
CA PRO A 362 44.07 3.45 -42.77
C PRO A 362 44.06 1.95 -43.20
N LEU A 363 42.84 1.43 -43.32
CA LEU A 363 42.30 0.54 -44.39
C LEU A 363 43.09 -0.68 -44.94
N GLN A 364 42.35 -1.79 -44.98
CA GLN A 364 41.94 -2.58 -46.18
C GLN A 364 42.36 -4.06 -46.30
N SER A 365 41.33 -4.92 -46.38
CA SER A 365 41.25 -6.17 -47.17
C SER A 365 42.10 -7.37 -46.68
N ASN A 366 41.77 -8.64 -46.94
CA ASN A 366 40.80 -9.20 -47.90
C ASN A 366 40.49 -10.69 -47.59
N THR A 367 39.23 -11.14 -47.68
CA THR A 367 38.79 -12.51 -48.14
C THR A 367 39.33 -13.77 -47.38
N VAL A 368 38.83 -15.01 -47.48
CA VAL A 368 38.31 -15.83 -48.60
C VAL A 368 37.50 -17.04 -48.03
N ASP A 369 36.42 -17.44 -48.72
CA ASP A 369 35.68 -18.75 -48.81
C ASP A 369 35.24 -19.54 -47.54
N GLU A 370 33.99 -20.03 -47.41
CA GLU A 370 33.11 -20.88 -48.25
C GLU A 370 33.41 -22.40 -48.22
N GLU A 371 32.41 -23.19 -47.79
CA GLU A 371 31.95 -24.36 -48.57
C GLU A 371 30.45 -24.62 -48.32
N SER A 372 29.73 -25.07 -49.36
CA SER A 372 28.28 -25.39 -49.39
C SER A 372 28.06 -26.93 -49.53
N VAL A 373 26.89 -27.59 -49.54
CA VAL A 373 25.53 -27.39 -50.14
C VAL A 373 24.52 -28.31 -49.39
N GLY A 374 23.17 -28.24 -49.52
CA GLY A 374 22.30 -27.48 -50.43
C GLY A 374 20.78 -27.81 -50.31
N SER A 375 20.03 -27.59 -51.40
CA SER A 375 18.55 -27.67 -51.60
C SER A 375 17.85 -29.03 -51.35
N ASN A 376 16.52 -29.17 -51.12
CA ASN A 376 15.32 -28.38 -51.53
C ASN A 376 14.06 -28.67 -50.64
N PRO A 377 12.90 -27.93 -50.73
CA PRO A 377 11.78 -27.91 -49.76
C PRO A 377 10.61 -28.91 -50.08
N PRO A 378 9.65 -29.21 -49.16
CA PRO A 378 8.58 -28.33 -48.60
C PRO A 378 8.54 -28.37 -47.03
N SER A 379 7.63 -27.75 -46.26
CA SER A 379 6.21 -27.38 -46.43
C SER A 379 5.76 -26.24 -45.50
N LEU A 380 4.63 -25.59 -45.81
CA LEU A 380 3.95 -24.59 -44.98
C LEU A 380 3.05 -25.28 -43.94
N GLU A 381 3.35 -25.13 -42.66
CA GLU A 381 2.49 -25.35 -41.47
C GLU A 381 3.33 -24.91 -40.24
N ASN A 382 2.69 -24.33 -39.22
CA ASN A 382 3.28 -23.63 -38.05
C ASN A 382 3.80 -22.20 -38.31
N THR A 383 2.91 -21.20 -38.19
CA THR A 383 3.25 -19.79 -37.92
C THR A 383 2.69 -19.31 -36.59
N ASP A 384 1.55 -19.86 -36.17
CA ASP A 384 0.80 -19.39 -34.99
C ASP A 384 1.53 -19.73 -33.68
N SER A 385 2.05 -20.96 -33.54
CA SER A 385 2.79 -21.39 -32.33
C SER A 385 4.08 -20.60 -32.10
N ASP A 386 4.74 -20.15 -33.17
CA ASP A 386 6.01 -19.42 -33.09
C ASP A 386 5.79 -17.98 -32.60
N ILE A 387 4.61 -17.38 -32.85
CA ILE A 387 4.22 -16.08 -32.30
C ILE A 387 3.78 -16.26 -30.84
N GLU A 388 2.97 -17.28 -30.54
CA GLU A 388 2.48 -17.59 -29.20
C GLU A 388 3.63 -17.78 -28.20
N SER A 389 4.57 -18.69 -28.48
CA SER A 389 5.73 -18.94 -27.61
C SER A 389 6.66 -17.72 -27.48
N ALA A 390 6.79 -16.90 -28.53
CA ALA A 390 7.61 -15.69 -28.46
C ALA A 390 6.95 -14.56 -27.64
N VAL A 391 5.62 -14.37 -27.74
CA VAL A 391 4.89 -13.44 -26.87
C VAL A 391 4.95 -13.91 -25.41
N LEU A 392 4.70 -15.20 -25.15
CA LEU A 392 4.84 -15.79 -23.82
C LEU A 392 6.25 -15.54 -23.25
N SER A 393 7.30 -15.83 -24.00
CA SER A 393 8.69 -15.60 -23.58
C SER A 393 9.00 -14.13 -23.26
N ILE A 394 8.46 -13.17 -24.03
CA ILE A 394 8.62 -11.74 -23.74
C ILE A 394 7.88 -11.36 -22.45
N VAL A 395 6.67 -11.88 -22.23
CA VAL A 395 5.89 -11.63 -21.01
C VAL A 395 6.60 -12.22 -19.79
N VAL A 396 7.08 -13.47 -19.86
CA VAL A 396 7.91 -14.12 -18.82
C VAL A 396 9.11 -13.22 -18.47
N LYS A 397 9.87 -12.75 -19.47
CA LYS A 397 11.04 -11.87 -19.29
C LYS A 397 10.70 -10.55 -18.58
N HIS A 398 9.55 -9.95 -18.87
CA HIS A 398 9.15 -8.64 -18.33
C HIS A 398 8.46 -8.71 -16.96
N THR A 399 7.84 -9.83 -16.64
CA THR A 399 6.98 -10.00 -15.45
C THR A 399 7.54 -10.94 -14.40
N GLY A 400 8.46 -11.83 -14.77
CA GLY A 400 8.94 -12.92 -13.92
C GLY A 400 7.94 -14.07 -13.73
N TYR A 401 6.81 -14.08 -14.45
CA TYR A 401 5.86 -15.20 -14.35
C TYR A 401 6.44 -16.48 -14.96
N PRO A 402 6.22 -17.66 -14.34
CA PRO A 402 6.49 -18.94 -14.97
C PRO A 402 5.69 -19.11 -16.27
N GLU A 403 6.26 -19.76 -17.28
CA GLU A 403 5.60 -19.98 -18.58
C GLU A 403 4.30 -20.81 -18.43
N ASP A 404 4.25 -21.74 -17.46
CA ASP A 404 3.08 -22.55 -17.13
C ASP A 404 1.99 -21.82 -16.32
N PHE A 405 2.23 -20.56 -15.92
CA PHE A 405 1.23 -19.70 -15.26
C PHE A 405 0.40 -18.88 -16.26
N LEU A 406 0.98 -18.54 -17.42
CA LEU A 406 0.38 -17.65 -18.43
C LEU A 406 -0.56 -18.42 -19.36
N GLU A 407 -1.87 -18.16 -19.25
CA GLU A 407 -2.88 -18.67 -20.19
C GLU A 407 -3.29 -17.56 -21.15
N LEU A 408 -3.52 -17.90 -22.43
CA LEU A 408 -3.77 -16.89 -23.47
C LEU A 408 -5.00 -16.01 -23.20
N ASP A 409 -6.01 -16.52 -22.48
CA ASP A 409 -7.27 -15.82 -22.23
C ASP A 409 -7.34 -15.06 -20.89
N GLN A 410 -6.21 -14.95 -20.17
CA GLN A 410 -6.11 -14.18 -18.92
C GLN A 410 -6.07 -12.67 -19.17
N ASP A 411 -6.72 -11.90 -18.29
CA ASP A 411 -6.71 -10.44 -18.33
C ASP A 411 -5.41 -9.88 -17.73
N LEU A 412 -4.71 -9.05 -18.50
CA LEU A 412 -3.39 -8.51 -18.17
C LEU A 412 -3.41 -7.63 -16.91
N GLU A 413 -4.44 -6.81 -16.71
CA GLU A 413 -4.53 -5.89 -15.55
C GLU A 413 -5.33 -6.50 -14.39
N GLY A 414 -6.44 -7.18 -14.71
CA GLY A 414 -7.41 -7.67 -13.74
C GLY A 414 -7.12 -9.05 -13.15
N GLU A 415 -6.41 -9.93 -13.87
CA GLU A 415 -6.04 -11.26 -13.39
C GLU A 415 -4.53 -11.41 -13.17
N LEU A 416 -3.72 -10.89 -14.11
CA LEU A 416 -2.25 -10.91 -14.02
C LEU A 416 -1.67 -9.69 -13.28
N GLY A 417 -2.42 -8.62 -13.05
CA GLY A 417 -1.94 -7.46 -12.28
C GLY A 417 -0.80 -6.67 -12.95
N ILE A 418 -0.57 -6.88 -14.25
CA ILE A 418 0.45 -6.19 -15.05
C ILE A 418 -0.04 -4.78 -15.32
N ASP A 419 0.65 -3.78 -14.76
CA ASP A 419 0.27 -2.38 -14.92
C ASP A 419 0.43 -1.86 -16.36
N THR A 420 -0.22 -0.73 -16.67
CA THR A 420 -0.25 -0.16 -18.02
C THR A 420 1.10 0.37 -18.54
N VAL A 421 2.08 0.62 -17.65
CA VAL A 421 3.46 0.93 -18.06
C VAL A 421 4.15 -0.36 -18.49
N LYS A 422 4.02 -1.43 -17.69
CA LYS A 422 4.60 -2.74 -17.99
C LYS A 422 3.99 -3.36 -19.26
N GLN A 423 2.69 -3.23 -19.48
CA GLN A 423 2.04 -3.64 -20.73
C GLN A 423 2.60 -2.87 -21.94
N ALA A 424 2.91 -1.58 -21.80
CA ALA A 424 3.52 -0.77 -22.86
C ALA A 424 4.97 -1.21 -23.17
N GLU A 425 5.73 -1.60 -22.15
CA GLU A 425 7.09 -2.15 -22.30
C GLU A 425 7.08 -3.52 -23.00
N ILE A 426 6.21 -4.44 -22.57
CA ILE A 426 5.98 -5.75 -23.23
C ILE A 426 5.61 -5.53 -24.71
N MET A 427 4.72 -4.58 -24.99
CA MET A 427 4.28 -4.29 -26.36
C MET A 427 5.40 -3.66 -27.21
N ALA A 428 6.30 -2.87 -26.61
CA ALA A 428 7.47 -2.33 -27.28
C ALA A 428 8.47 -3.45 -27.66
N ASP A 429 8.77 -4.36 -26.73
CA ASP A 429 9.62 -5.53 -27.00
C ASP A 429 9.00 -6.47 -28.05
N CYS A 430 7.69 -6.75 -27.96
CA CYS A 430 6.97 -7.49 -29.00
C CYS A 430 7.09 -6.82 -30.37
N ARG A 431 6.92 -5.49 -30.43
CA ARG A 431 7.05 -4.74 -31.67
C ARG A 431 8.46 -4.76 -32.25
N GLU A 432 9.51 -4.69 -31.42
CA GLU A 432 10.89 -4.83 -31.86
C GLU A 432 11.17 -6.26 -32.35
N HIS A 433 10.88 -7.26 -31.51
CA HIS A 433 11.09 -8.68 -31.79
C HIS A 433 10.38 -9.13 -33.07
N PHE A 434 9.13 -8.71 -33.27
CA PHE A 434 8.34 -9.06 -34.45
C PHE A 434 8.51 -8.08 -35.63
N SER A 435 9.29 -6.99 -35.47
CA SER A 435 9.55 -5.94 -36.46
C SER A 435 8.28 -5.26 -37.00
N LEU A 436 7.35 -4.92 -36.10
CA LEU A 436 6.06 -4.31 -36.45
C LEU A 436 6.19 -2.79 -36.70
N PRO A 437 5.41 -2.22 -37.65
CA PRO A 437 5.36 -0.77 -37.85
C PRO A 437 4.77 -0.06 -36.62
N VAL A 438 4.99 1.26 -36.52
CA VAL A 438 4.25 2.09 -35.56
C VAL A 438 2.78 2.09 -35.99
N ASP A 439 1.88 1.70 -35.09
CA ASP A 439 0.46 2.02 -35.21
C ASP A 439 0.12 3.14 -34.22
N GLU A 440 -0.25 4.31 -34.73
CA GLU A 440 -0.68 5.46 -33.94
C GLU A 440 -2.14 5.34 -33.46
N SER A 441 -2.88 4.32 -33.93
CA SER A 441 -4.25 4.02 -33.52
C SER A 441 -4.35 2.91 -32.46
N PHE A 442 -3.26 2.21 -32.16
CA PHE A 442 -3.21 1.16 -31.14
C PHE A 442 -3.46 1.70 -29.73
N GLN A 443 -4.42 1.10 -29.02
CA GLN A 443 -4.70 1.37 -27.62
C GLN A 443 -4.63 0.08 -26.81
N LEU A 444 -3.80 0.04 -25.76
CA LEU A 444 -3.63 -1.13 -24.89
C LEU A 444 -4.97 -1.65 -24.32
N ARG A 445 -5.92 -0.73 -24.06
CA ARG A 445 -7.26 -1.04 -23.54
C ARG A 445 -8.11 -1.90 -24.48
N ASP A 446 -7.83 -1.90 -25.78
CA ASP A 446 -8.57 -2.69 -26.77
C ASP A 446 -8.06 -4.15 -26.87
N TYR A 447 -6.95 -4.47 -26.19
CA TYR A 447 -6.30 -5.79 -26.20
C TYR A 447 -5.99 -6.25 -24.76
N PRO A 448 -7.03 -6.55 -23.94
CA PRO A 448 -6.86 -6.85 -22.51
C PRO A 448 -6.23 -8.22 -22.21
N THR A 449 -6.19 -9.16 -23.17
CA THR A 449 -5.63 -10.51 -22.98
C THR A 449 -4.40 -10.79 -23.86
N LEU A 450 -3.64 -11.83 -23.50
CA LEU A 450 -2.52 -12.31 -24.31
C LEU A 450 -2.98 -12.81 -25.70
N ALA A 451 -4.15 -13.43 -25.81
CA ALA A 451 -4.76 -13.85 -27.06
C ALA A 451 -5.11 -12.65 -27.95
N ASP A 452 -5.59 -11.55 -27.36
CA ASP A 452 -5.86 -10.31 -28.10
C ASP A 452 -4.55 -9.68 -28.60
N MET A 453 -3.49 -9.65 -27.78
CA MET A 453 -2.15 -9.19 -28.20
C MET A 453 -1.57 -10.04 -29.34
N ILE A 454 -1.65 -11.38 -29.26
CA ILE A 454 -1.19 -12.29 -30.31
C ILE A 454 -1.99 -12.07 -31.60
N SER A 455 -3.32 -11.96 -31.49
CA SER A 455 -4.21 -11.69 -32.63
C SER A 455 -3.88 -10.35 -33.31
N TYR A 456 -3.56 -9.33 -32.52
CA TYR A 456 -3.10 -8.03 -33.05
C TYR A 456 -1.77 -8.15 -33.78
N ILE A 457 -0.77 -8.81 -33.18
CA ILE A 457 0.56 -9.02 -33.78
C ILE A 457 0.46 -9.78 -35.12
N ASP A 458 -0.40 -10.79 -35.21
CA ASP A 458 -0.62 -11.53 -36.45
C ASP A 458 -1.34 -10.69 -37.52
N SER A 459 -2.36 -9.93 -37.14
CA SER A 459 -3.05 -9.00 -38.05
C SER A 459 -2.09 -7.94 -38.66
N MET A 460 -1.08 -7.53 -37.89
CA MET A 460 -0.04 -6.57 -38.30
C MET A 460 1.06 -7.21 -39.17
N ARG A 461 1.18 -8.54 -39.17
CA ARG A 461 2.12 -9.30 -40.03
C ARG A 461 1.54 -9.75 -41.36
N GLY A 462 0.24 -9.55 -41.57
CA GLY A 462 -0.46 -9.88 -42.81
C GLY A 462 -1.21 -11.21 -42.79
N GLY A 463 -1.50 -11.77 -41.61
CA GLY A 463 -2.57 -12.76 -41.46
C GLY A 463 -3.92 -12.16 -41.84
N GLU A 464 -4.78 -12.90 -42.56
CA GLU A 464 -6.17 -12.46 -42.73
C GLU A 464 -6.88 -12.55 -41.37
N PRO A 465 -7.63 -11.52 -40.95
CA PRO A 465 -8.29 -11.54 -39.66
C PRO A 465 -9.36 -12.64 -39.64
N VAL A 466 -9.27 -13.55 -38.67
CA VAL A 466 -10.31 -14.56 -38.40
C VAL A 466 -11.52 -13.87 -37.76
N VAL A 467 -12.26 -13.13 -38.59
CA VAL A 467 -13.51 -12.48 -38.21
C VAL A 467 -14.60 -13.55 -38.08
N THR A 468 -14.73 -14.15 -36.89
CA THR A 468 -15.95 -14.86 -36.49
C THR A 468 -17.03 -13.87 -36.08
N ARG A 469 -17.46 -13.01 -37.02
CA ARG A 469 -18.72 -12.28 -36.93
C ARG A 469 -19.70 -12.81 -37.98
N ASP A 470 -20.79 -13.38 -37.50
CA ASP A 470 -22.00 -13.56 -38.29
C ASP A 470 -22.58 -12.18 -38.61
N SER A 471 -22.35 -11.70 -39.84
CA SER A 471 -22.88 -10.43 -40.31
C SER A 471 -23.35 -10.52 -41.76
N GLY A 472 -24.59 -10.98 -41.94
CA GLY A 472 -25.34 -10.72 -43.16
C GLY A 472 -25.98 -9.33 -43.10
N LEU A 473 -25.47 -8.36 -43.89
CA LEU A 473 -26.26 -7.54 -44.83
C LEU A 473 -25.40 -6.47 -45.57
N GLU A 474 -25.14 -6.78 -46.84
CA GLU A 474 -25.00 -5.92 -48.04
C GLU A 474 -24.13 -4.63 -48.05
N GLU A 475 -23.19 -4.64 -49.00
CA GLU A 475 -22.31 -3.54 -49.42
C GLU A 475 -23.04 -2.36 -50.10
N LYS A 476 -22.38 -1.19 -50.14
CA LYS A 476 -22.37 -0.34 -51.35
C LYS A 476 -21.14 0.54 -51.51
N GLU A 477 -20.83 0.83 -52.78
CA GLU A 477 -19.51 1.28 -53.28
C GLU A 477 -19.15 2.77 -53.06
N ILE A 478 -17.90 2.99 -52.64
CA ILE A 478 -16.84 3.82 -53.28
C ILE A 478 -17.24 5.14 -54.00
N VAL A 479 -16.68 6.29 -53.58
CA VAL A 479 -15.94 7.27 -54.46
C VAL A 479 -14.89 8.08 -53.65
N THR A 480 -13.73 8.31 -54.28
CA THR A 480 -12.51 9.04 -53.86
C THR A 480 -12.61 10.57 -53.66
N ALA A 481 -11.78 11.17 -52.79
CA ALA A 481 -10.87 12.31 -53.12
C ALA A 481 -9.88 12.70 -51.98
N LYS A 482 -8.82 13.44 -52.37
CA LYS A 482 -7.59 13.84 -51.63
C LYS A 482 -7.76 14.87 -50.48
N PRO A 483 -6.72 15.09 -49.63
CA PRO A 483 -6.83 15.77 -48.34
C PRO A 483 -6.64 17.29 -48.39
N GLU A 484 -7.25 17.99 -47.42
CA GLU A 484 -6.90 19.35 -47.01
C GLU A 484 -7.25 19.54 -45.53
N LEU A 485 -6.46 20.34 -44.79
CA LEU A 485 -6.67 20.54 -43.35
C LEU A 485 -7.80 21.55 -43.11
N GLU A 486 -8.86 21.15 -42.42
CA GLU A 486 -9.72 22.09 -41.70
C GLU A 486 -10.36 21.44 -40.46
N THR A 487 -10.75 22.29 -39.51
CA THR A 487 -11.18 21.94 -38.15
C THR A 487 -12.40 21.03 -38.09
N VAL A 488 -12.34 19.98 -37.28
CA VAL A 488 -13.49 19.13 -36.94
C VAL A 488 -14.34 19.80 -35.86
N GLU A 489 -15.50 20.35 -36.24
CA GLU A 489 -16.62 20.52 -35.30
C GLU A 489 -17.06 19.13 -34.79
N PRO A 490 -17.52 18.98 -33.54
CA PRO A 490 -17.85 17.68 -32.98
C PRO A 490 -19.01 17.01 -33.74
N SER A 491 -18.74 15.83 -34.30
CA SER A 491 -19.74 14.99 -34.97
C SER A 491 -20.79 14.47 -33.96
N PRO A 492 -22.05 14.28 -34.40
CA PRO A 492 -23.15 14.02 -33.48
C PRO A 492 -23.14 12.58 -32.94
N SER A 493 -22.97 12.46 -31.61
CA SER A 493 -23.54 11.42 -30.73
C SER A 493 -23.94 10.11 -31.42
N GLU A 494 -23.03 9.13 -31.45
CA GLU A 494 -23.45 7.73 -31.60
C GLU A 494 -24.40 7.36 -30.45
N THR A 495 -25.50 6.67 -30.76
CA THR A 495 -26.46 6.22 -29.73
C THR A 495 -25.80 5.18 -28.82
N PRO A 496 -25.78 5.38 -27.49
CA PRO A 496 -25.11 4.45 -26.58
C PRO A 496 -25.69 3.04 -26.66
N VAL A 497 -24.81 2.04 -26.74
CA VAL A 497 -25.18 0.66 -26.39
C VAL A 497 -25.45 0.63 -24.89
N GLU A 498 -26.68 0.28 -24.48
CA GLU A 498 -27.06 0.27 -23.06
C GLU A 498 -26.33 -0.85 -22.28
N SER A 499 -25.12 -0.54 -21.80
CA SER A 499 -24.49 -1.26 -20.71
C SER A 499 -25.38 -1.16 -19.47
N THR A 500 -25.77 -2.31 -18.91
CA THR A 500 -26.48 -2.38 -17.62
C THR A 500 -25.57 -2.00 -16.43
N VAL A 501 -24.24 -2.00 -16.64
CA VAL A 501 -23.24 -1.58 -15.65
C VAL A 501 -22.90 -0.11 -15.89
N ARG A 502 -23.21 0.74 -14.91
CA ARG A 502 -22.90 2.18 -14.93
C ARG A 502 -21.53 2.42 -14.30
N ARG A 503 -20.50 2.61 -15.12
CA ARG A 503 -19.21 3.18 -14.66
C ARG A 503 -19.39 4.69 -14.50
N TRP A 504 -19.50 5.15 -13.26
CA TRP A 504 -19.48 6.58 -12.94
C TRP A 504 -18.03 7.06 -12.92
N VAL A 505 -17.57 7.65 -14.03
CA VAL A 505 -16.34 8.43 -14.05
C VAL A 505 -16.65 9.81 -13.45
N VAL A 506 -15.80 10.30 -12.56
CA VAL A 506 -15.87 11.69 -12.10
C VAL A 506 -15.22 12.55 -13.18
N GLU A 507 -16.02 13.01 -14.14
CA GLU A 507 -15.58 13.99 -15.11
C GLU A 507 -15.63 15.40 -14.49
N VAL A 508 -14.63 16.22 -14.84
CA VAL A 508 -14.59 17.63 -14.42
C VAL A 508 -15.39 18.43 -15.44
N GLU A 509 -16.61 18.81 -15.07
CA GLU A 509 -17.44 19.75 -15.83
C GLU A 509 -16.97 21.20 -15.58
N GLU A 510 -16.98 22.04 -16.61
CA GLU A 510 -16.76 23.47 -16.44
C GLU A 510 -17.96 24.07 -15.69
N ALA A 511 -17.73 24.52 -14.46
CA ALA A 511 -18.78 25.12 -13.66
C ALA A 511 -19.16 26.51 -14.19
N ASP A 512 -20.46 26.73 -14.42
CA ASP A 512 -21.01 28.07 -14.67
C ASP A 512 -20.49 29.07 -13.62
N GLU A 513 -20.22 30.31 -14.05
CA GLU A 513 -19.80 31.40 -13.16
C GLU A 513 -20.92 31.67 -12.13
N SER A 514 -20.78 31.09 -10.94
CA SER A 514 -21.78 31.16 -9.89
C SER A 514 -22.04 32.61 -9.46
N GLU A 515 -23.28 32.94 -9.08
CA GLU A 515 -23.58 34.24 -8.50
C GLU A 515 -22.57 34.55 -7.38
N ALA A 516 -21.93 35.72 -7.47
CA ALA A 516 -20.99 36.15 -6.46
C ALA A 516 -21.68 36.14 -5.09
N HIS A 517 -21.17 35.29 -4.20
CA HIS A 517 -21.57 35.24 -2.80
C HIS A 517 -20.44 35.85 -1.97
N PRO A 518 -20.28 37.20 -2.02
CA PRO A 518 -19.25 37.88 -1.25
C PRO A 518 -19.54 37.65 0.23
N ILE A 519 -18.48 37.36 0.97
CA ILE A 519 -18.56 37.28 2.42
C ILE A 519 -18.19 38.68 2.92
N ASP A 520 -19.16 39.41 3.47
CA ASP A 520 -18.91 40.71 4.09
C ASP A 520 -18.23 40.49 5.44
N MET A 521 -16.90 40.56 5.43
CA MET A 521 -16.01 40.28 6.55
C MET A 521 -15.43 41.58 7.15
N ALA A 522 -16.04 42.73 6.89
CA ALA A 522 -15.48 44.03 7.22
C ALA A 522 -15.19 44.19 8.72
N GLY A 523 -13.91 44.27 9.10
CA GLY A 523 -13.45 44.32 10.49
C GLY A 523 -13.46 42.99 11.26
N SER A 524 -13.73 41.86 10.58
CA SER A 524 -13.43 40.51 11.08
C SER A 524 -12.06 40.05 10.58
N TYR A 525 -11.44 39.12 11.32
CA TYR A 525 -10.12 38.56 11.02
C TYR A 525 -10.22 37.22 10.29
N ILE A 526 -9.40 37.05 9.25
CA ILE A 526 -9.20 35.77 8.54
C ILE A 526 -7.77 35.30 8.75
N ILE A 527 -7.61 34.06 9.19
CA ILE A 527 -6.29 33.43 9.31
C ILE A 527 -5.93 32.83 7.96
N VAL A 528 -4.79 33.23 7.39
CA VAL A 528 -4.29 32.68 6.13
C VAL A 528 -2.97 32.00 6.42
N THR A 529 -2.80 30.71 6.12
CA THR A 529 -1.46 30.11 6.28
C THR A 529 -0.51 30.61 5.21
N ASP A 530 0.79 30.52 5.48
CA ASP A 530 1.82 30.91 4.52
C ASP A 530 2.27 29.73 3.64
N ASP A 531 2.80 30.04 2.46
CA ASP A 531 3.28 29.04 1.49
C ASP A 531 4.51 29.53 0.71
N SER A 532 5.21 28.60 0.06
CA SER A 532 6.49 28.87 -0.62
C SER A 532 6.39 29.69 -1.91
N TRP A 533 5.20 29.91 -2.46
CA TRP A 533 4.96 30.68 -3.69
C TRP A 533 4.39 32.10 -3.40
N GLY A 534 4.12 32.43 -2.13
CA GLY A 534 3.61 33.73 -1.73
C GLY A 534 2.11 33.94 -1.99
N LEU A 535 1.35 32.87 -2.26
CA LEU A 535 -0.11 32.93 -2.40
C LEU A 535 -0.77 33.39 -1.09
N GLY A 536 -0.29 32.92 0.06
CA GLY A 536 -0.74 33.35 1.39
C GLY A 536 -0.54 34.86 1.61
N ASN A 537 0.58 35.42 1.15
CA ASN A 537 0.82 36.87 1.16
C ASN A 537 -0.20 37.61 0.28
N ALA A 538 -0.32 37.21 -0.98
CA ALA A 538 -1.23 37.83 -1.94
C ALA A 538 -2.70 37.78 -1.48
N ILE A 539 -3.13 36.69 -0.84
CA ILE A 539 -4.46 36.57 -0.24
C ILE A 539 -4.61 37.56 0.93
N CYS A 540 -3.63 37.71 1.82
CA CYS A 540 -3.68 38.69 2.90
C CYS A 540 -3.80 40.12 2.38
N GLU A 541 -2.96 40.53 1.41
CA GLU A 541 -3.01 41.88 0.82
C GLU A 541 -4.35 42.18 0.14
N GLN A 542 -4.93 41.21 -0.57
CA GLN A 542 -6.26 41.34 -1.19
C GLN A 542 -7.35 41.50 -0.13
N LEU A 543 -7.32 40.71 0.95
CA LEU A 543 -8.29 40.79 2.05
C LEU A 543 -8.26 42.16 2.74
N GLU A 544 -7.06 42.65 3.09
CA GLU A 544 -6.86 43.99 3.65
C GLU A 544 -7.39 45.08 2.72
N SER A 545 -7.09 44.98 1.41
CA SER A 545 -7.59 45.93 0.41
C SER A 545 -9.12 45.95 0.26
N SER A 546 -9.79 44.85 0.65
CA SER A 546 -11.25 44.72 0.68
C SER A 546 -11.89 45.19 2.01
N GLY A 547 -11.08 45.50 3.03
CA GLY A 547 -11.54 45.93 4.36
C GLY A 547 -11.71 44.80 5.39
N SER A 548 -11.17 43.61 5.11
CA SER A 548 -11.14 42.46 6.03
C SER A 548 -9.73 42.34 6.61
N GLU A 549 -9.59 42.09 7.90
CA GLU A 549 -8.26 42.02 8.53
C GLU A 549 -7.64 40.61 8.34
N ALA A 550 -6.34 40.53 8.12
CA ALA A 550 -5.64 39.29 7.81
C ALA A 550 -4.53 38.95 8.83
N VAL A 551 -4.50 37.69 9.27
CA VAL A 551 -3.41 37.13 10.09
C VAL A 551 -2.68 36.06 9.27
N ARG A 552 -1.42 36.33 8.89
CA ARG A 552 -0.59 35.36 8.18
C ARG A 552 0.07 34.39 9.15
N LEU A 553 -0.25 33.11 9.03
CA LEU A 553 0.21 32.06 9.93
C LEU A 553 1.28 31.18 9.27
N MET A 554 2.53 31.36 9.69
CA MET A 554 3.64 30.50 9.29
C MET A 554 3.73 29.28 10.21
N LEU A 555 3.50 28.09 9.66
CA LEU A 555 3.65 26.81 10.35
C LEU A 555 5.06 26.28 10.11
N ASP A 556 5.91 26.30 11.13
CA ASP A 556 7.34 25.97 11.04
C ASP A 556 7.75 25.04 12.20
N PRO A 557 7.88 23.71 11.95
CA PRO A 557 8.30 22.73 12.94
C PRO A 557 9.72 22.93 13.51
N SER A 558 10.52 23.85 12.98
CA SER A 558 11.84 24.17 13.53
C SER A 558 11.77 25.13 14.73
N ILE A 559 10.60 25.75 14.99
CA ILE A 559 10.40 26.72 16.07
C ILE A 559 10.30 26.03 17.43
N THR A 560 11.45 25.93 18.11
CA THR A 560 11.57 25.41 19.48
C THR A 560 11.44 26.48 20.58
N SER A 561 11.46 27.77 20.21
CA SER A 561 11.19 28.91 21.09
C SER A 561 9.71 29.28 21.10
N LYS A 562 9.28 30.14 22.03
CA LYS A 562 7.93 30.76 22.00
C LYS A 562 7.57 31.31 20.62
N ILE A 563 6.26 31.41 20.36
CA ILE A 563 5.67 32.04 19.17
C ILE A 563 6.34 33.38 18.88
N LYS A 564 6.64 33.62 17.60
CA LYS A 564 7.08 34.92 17.11
C LYS A 564 5.91 35.65 16.47
N ILE A 565 5.74 36.91 16.82
CA ILE A 565 4.77 37.83 16.20
C ILE A 565 5.58 38.93 15.54
N GLU A 566 5.39 39.10 14.24
CA GLU A 566 6.02 40.10 13.38
C GLU A 566 4.91 40.87 12.64
N LYS A 567 5.21 42.09 12.15
CA LYS A 567 4.27 42.86 11.32
C LYS A 567 4.88 43.13 9.96
N ASP A 568 4.05 43.01 8.92
CA ASP A 568 4.41 43.27 7.53
C ASP A 568 3.38 44.22 6.93
N GLY A 569 3.69 45.51 6.95
CA GLY A 569 2.67 46.55 6.81
C GLY A 569 1.67 46.50 7.98
N GLU A 570 0.39 46.38 7.66
CA GLU A 570 -0.70 46.21 8.64
C GLU A 570 -0.87 44.73 9.07
N ILE A 571 -0.49 43.77 8.21
CA ILE A 571 -0.69 42.32 8.39
C ILE A 571 0.13 41.79 9.58
N ASP A 572 -0.53 41.11 10.51
CA ASP A 572 0.14 40.37 11.59
C ASP A 572 0.63 39.01 11.10
N ILE A 573 1.94 38.76 11.22
CA ILE A 573 2.55 37.46 10.98
C ILE A 573 2.72 36.74 12.32
N ILE A 574 2.16 35.54 12.43
CA ILE A 574 2.38 34.64 13.56
C ILE A 574 3.19 33.43 13.07
N ARG A 575 4.32 33.13 13.72
CA ARG A 575 5.12 31.94 13.43
C ARG A 575 5.09 30.96 14.59
N LEU A 576 4.67 29.71 14.35
CA LEU A 576 4.57 28.67 15.37
C LEU A 576 4.91 27.26 14.84
N ASP A 577 5.30 26.37 15.74
CA ASP A 577 5.40 24.93 15.47
C ASP A 577 4.02 24.26 15.63
N PRO A 578 3.43 23.68 14.56
CA PRO A 578 2.13 22.99 14.62
C PRO A 578 2.15 21.69 15.45
N GLY A 579 3.32 21.09 15.69
CA GLY A 579 3.48 19.94 16.57
C GLY A 579 3.42 20.28 18.06
N ASN A 580 3.60 21.55 18.43
CA ASN A 580 3.69 21.99 19.81
C ASN A 580 2.34 22.51 20.36
N GLN A 581 1.77 21.78 21.31
CA GLN A 581 0.50 22.11 21.95
C GLN A 581 0.53 23.40 22.78
N ASP A 582 1.69 23.78 23.35
CA ASP A 582 1.84 25.03 24.09
C ASP A 582 1.83 26.23 23.13
N HIS A 583 2.32 26.04 21.90
CA HIS A 583 2.22 27.04 20.83
C HIS A 583 0.79 27.13 20.29
N LEU A 584 0.11 26.02 20.02
CA LEU A 584 -1.31 26.09 19.63
C LEU A 584 -2.18 26.76 20.72
N SER A 585 -1.87 26.54 21.99
CA SER A 585 -2.56 27.21 23.11
C SER A 585 -2.27 28.72 23.17
N GLN A 586 -0.99 29.13 23.08
CA GLN A 586 -0.60 30.55 23.01
C GLN A 586 -1.18 31.25 21.77
N PHE A 587 -1.34 30.54 20.65
CA PHE A 587 -2.04 31.04 19.47
C PHE A 587 -3.52 31.29 19.76
N GLY A 588 -4.22 30.34 20.38
CA GLY A 588 -5.59 30.54 20.86
C GLY A 588 -5.74 31.73 21.81
N GLU A 589 -4.78 31.94 22.72
CA GLU A 589 -4.73 33.12 23.60
C GLU A 589 -4.65 34.43 22.78
N ILE A 590 -3.75 34.53 21.79
CA ILE A 590 -3.62 35.71 20.91
C ILE A 590 -4.93 36.02 20.17
N LEU A 591 -5.62 34.98 19.69
CA LEU A 591 -6.89 35.16 18.96
C LEU A 591 -8.08 35.49 19.87
N THR A 592 -7.94 35.48 21.21
CA THR A 592 -9.08 35.55 22.16
C THR A 592 -9.94 36.79 21.93
N ASP A 593 -9.32 37.96 21.82
CA ASP A 593 -10.01 39.25 21.65
C ASP A 593 -10.35 39.58 20.18
N LEU A 594 -9.89 38.78 19.22
CA LEU A 594 -10.11 38.99 17.79
C LEU A 594 -11.41 38.33 17.31
N ASP A 595 -12.15 39.02 16.43
CA ASP A 595 -13.34 38.48 15.79
C ASP A 595 -12.98 37.60 14.59
N ILE A 596 -12.59 36.35 14.87
CA ILE A 596 -12.19 35.40 13.82
C ILE A 596 -13.42 34.93 13.04
N ALA A 597 -13.41 35.18 11.73
CA ALA A 597 -14.45 34.71 10.82
C ALA A 597 -14.02 33.48 9.99
N GLY A 598 -12.73 33.14 9.92
CA GLY A 598 -12.34 31.94 9.19
C GLY A 598 -10.85 31.62 9.11
N VAL A 599 -10.57 30.54 8.39
CA VAL A 599 -9.21 30.15 7.98
C VAL A 599 -9.16 29.79 6.50
N ILE A 600 -8.12 30.25 5.81
CA ILE A 600 -7.73 29.87 4.45
C ILE A 600 -6.37 29.18 4.54
N HIS A 601 -6.37 27.85 4.42
CA HIS A 601 -5.16 27.06 4.50
C HIS A 601 -4.57 26.80 3.10
N THR A 602 -3.53 27.52 2.77
CA THR A 602 -2.61 27.21 1.66
C THR A 602 -1.75 26.00 2.07
N ALA A 603 -2.08 24.81 1.57
CA ALA A 603 -1.23 23.66 1.78
C ALA A 603 0.10 23.91 1.03
N PRO A 604 1.29 23.76 1.64
CA PRO A 604 2.58 24.01 0.99
C PRO A 604 2.72 23.22 -0.32
N CYS A 605 2.72 23.95 -1.43
CA CYS A 605 2.78 23.40 -2.77
C CYS A 605 4.23 23.08 -3.16
N THR A 606 4.70 21.88 -2.80
CA THR A 606 5.96 21.34 -3.32
C THR A 606 5.88 21.16 -4.84
N LEU A 607 6.92 21.56 -5.56
CA LEU A 607 7.03 21.40 -7.03
C LEU A 607 6.69 19.97 -7.48
N ALA A 608 5.87 19.87 -8.53
CA ALA A 608 5.62 18.62 -9.24
C ALA A 608 6.95 18.03 -9.76
N GLY A 609 7.24 16.78 -9.40
CA GLY A 609 8.42 16.05 -9.87
C GLY A 609 9.52 15.74 -8.83
N ILE A 610 9.36 16.12 -7.55
CA ILE A 610 10.23 15.59 -6.48
C ILE A 610 9.79 14.15 -6.14
N ALA A 611 10.74 13.24 -5.89
CA ALA A 611 10.46 11.84 -5.62
C ALA A 611 9.66 11.66 -4.31
N TRP A 612 8.67 10.77 -4.31
CA TRP A 612 7.70 10.61 -3.22
C TRP A 612 8.38 10.39 -1.84
N ALA A 613 9.46 9.59 -1.81
CA ALA A 613 10.25 9.32 -0.62
C ALA A 613 10.99 10.55 -0.04
N GLU A 614 11.25 11.58 -0.84
CA GLU A 614 11.99 12.79 -0.42
C GLU A 614 11.07 13.88 0.15
N VAL A 615 9.78 13.89 -0.24
CA VAL A 615 8.80 14.92 0.19
C VAL A 615 7.87 14.46 1.31
N THR A 616 7.47 13.19 1.41
CA THR A 616 6.42 12.77 2.38
C THR A 616 6.96 12.58 3.81
N SER A 617 7.61 13.62 4.37
CA SER A 617 8.15 13.60 5.72
C SER A 617 7.08 13.82 6.80
N GLN A 618 7.34 13.32 8.01
CA GLN A 618 6.48 13.55 9.18
C GLN A 618 6.25 15.06 9.45
N GLN A 619 7.23 15.90 9.15
CA GLN A 619 7.16 17.36 9.30
C GLN A 619 6.18 17.99 8.30
N GLN A 620 6.19 17.57 7.02
CA GLN A 620 5.22 18.07 6.05
C GLN A 620 3.78 17.67 6.43
N THR A 621 3.58 16.42 6.86
CA THR A 621 2.26 15.96 7.37
C THR A 621 1.83 16.73 8.61
N GLN A 622 2.76 17.08 9.50
CA GLN A 622 2.48 17.96 10.65
C GLN A 622 2.07 19.38 10.21
N MET A 623 2.70 19.95 9.18
CA MET A 623 2.34 21.28 8.66
C MET A 623 0.97 21.29 7.98
N VAL A 624 0.74 20.38 7.03
CA VAL A 624 -0.47 20.36 6.18
C VAL A 624 -1.70 19.89 6.96
N CYS A 625 -1.60 18.76 7.66
CA CYS A 625 -2.77 18.11 8.26
C CYS A 625 -2.91 18.47 9.74
N HIS A 626 -1.88 18.24 10.56
CA HIS A 626 -1.99 18.49 12.00
C HIS A 626 -2.05 19.99 12.35
N GLY A 627 -1.34 20.83 11.59
CA GLY A 627 -1.38 22.28 11.74
C GLY A 627 -2.77 22.85 11.47
N LEU A 628 -3.37 22.50 10.33
CA LEU A 628 -4.76 22.88 10.04
C LEU A 628 -5.74 22.38 11.10
N PHE A 629 -5.64 21.11 11.51
CA PHE A 629 -6.50 20.57 12.57
C PHE A 629 -6.34 21.32 13.90
N GLY A 630 -5.09 21.61 14.29
CA GLY A 630 -4.78 22.37 15.50
C GLY A 630 -5.31 23.81 15.47
N VAL A 631 -5.18 24.49 14.33
CA VAL A 631 -5.75 25.83 14.10
C VAL A 631 -7.26 25.81 14.20
N LEU A 632 -7.93 24.86 13.53
CA LEU A 632 -9.38 24.68 13.61
C LEU A 632 -9.84 24.44 15.04
N GLN A 633 -9.11 23.64 15.82
CA GLN A 633 -9.41 23.38 17.23
C GLN A 633 -9.38 24.65 18.09
N GLN A 634 -8.50 25.62 17.80
CA GLN A 634 -8.46 26.90 18.54
C GLN A 634 -9.61 27.85 18.16
N ILE A 635 -10.09 27.82 16.91
CA ILE A 635 -11.10 28.76 16.41
C ILE A 635 -12.53 28.19 16.37
N ASP A 636 -12.71 26.88 16.54
CA ASP A 636 -14.01 26.19 16.48
C ASP A 636 -15.09 26.85 17.36
N ALA A 637 -14.75 27.19 18.61
CA ALA A 637 -15.66 27.84 19.54
C ALA A 637 -16.11 29.25 19.07
N LYS A 638 -15.27 29.96 18.30
CA LYS A 638 -15.61 31.26 17.69
C LYS A 638 -16.52 31.08 16.47
N LEU A 639 -16.27 30.04 15.66
CA LEU A 639 -17.08 29.72 14.48
C LEU A 639 -18.43 29.07 14.81
N ALA A 640 -18.58 28.43 15.97
CA ALA A 640 -19.75 27.63 16.35
C ALA A 640 -21.12 28.33 16.20
N ASN A 641 -21.17 29.66 16.34
CA ASN A 641 -22.40 30.46 16.22
C ASN A 641 -22.43 31.41 15.01
N ARG A 642 -21.40 31.41 14.15
CA ARG A 642 -21.34 32.25 12.94
C ARG A 642 -22.14 31.64 11.80
N SER A 643 -22.67 32.46 10.90
CA SER A 643 -23.36 32.03 9.66
C SER A 643 -22.68 32.52 8.38
N ASP A 644 -21.64 33.33 8.55
CA ASP A 644 -20.83 34.01 7.55
C ASP A 644 -19.39 33.45 7.48
N GLY A 645 -19.01 32.58 8.42
CA GLY A 645 -17.63 32.10 8.51
C GLY A 645 -17.20 31.18 7.36
N ILE A 646 -15.91 31.19 7.06
CA ILE A 646 -15.28 30.39 5.99
C ILE A 646 -14.20 29.46 6.55
N VAL A 647 -14.16 28.23 6.04
CA VAL A 647 -13.00 27.34 6.20
C VAL A 647 -12.64 26.84 4.82
N CYS A 648 -11.48 27.29 4.32
CA CYS A 648 -10.98 26.94 3.00
C CYS A 648 -9.65 26.19 3.11
N SER A 649 -9.45 25.21 2.24
CA SER A 649 -8.14 24.62 1.97
C SER A 649 -7.85 24.79 0.47
N ILE A 650 -6.60 25.16 0.15
CA ILE A 650 -6.09 25.37 -1.19
C ILE A 650 -4.91 24.42 -1.38
N SER A 651 -4.95 23.61 -2.43
CA SER A 651 -3.84 22.77 -2.88
C SER A 651 -3.51 23.08 -4.34
N ALA A 652 -2.33 22.67 -4.78
CA ALA A 652 -2.00 22.57 -6.20
C ALA A 652 -1.60 21.13 -6.52
N LEU A 653 -2.61 20.28 -6.73
CA LEU A 653 -2.41 18.90 -7.16
C LEU A 653 -2.28 18.89 -8.69
N ASP A 654 -3.40 19.02 -9.38
CA ASP A 654 -3.49 19.02 -10.85
C ASP A 654 -4.55 20.00 -11.40
N GLY A 655 -5.23 20.75 -10.51
CA GLY A 655 -6.38 21.59 -10.83
C GLY A 655 -7.69 20.82 -10.97
N ARG A 656 -7.68 19.52 -10.64
CA ARG A 656 -8.77 18.54 -10.81
C ARG A 656 -8.90 17.63 -9.59
N HIS A 657 -8.38 18.03 -8.43
CA HIS A 657 -8.35 17.27 -7.17
C HIS A 657 -7.62 15.92 -7.26
N GLY A 658 -6.65 15.79 -8.16
CA GLY A 658 -5.88 14.58 -8.43
C GLY A 658 -6.50 13.63 -9.47
N ASN A 659 -7.69 13.95 -10.01
CA ASN A 659 -8.40 13.08 -10.96
C ASN A 659 -7.77 13.04 -12.37
N GLY A 660 -6.81 13.93 -12.67
CA GLY A 660 -6.01 13.88 -13.90
C GLY A 660 -4.89 12.84 -13.87
N GLY A 661 -4.50 12.35 -12.70
CA GLY A 661 -3.55 11.23 -12.55
C GLY A 661 -2.07 11.54 -12.79
N TYR A 662 -1.66 12.81 -12.97
CA TYR A 662 -0.28 13.18 -13.28
C TYR A 662 0.46 13.88 -12.12
N ARG A 663 1.59 13.29 -11.70
CA ARG A 663 2.72 13.92 -10.96
C ARG A 663 2.38 14.98 -9.87
N PHE A 664 1.42 14.71 -9.01
CA PHE A 664 1.06 15.58 -7.89
C PHE A 664 1.46 15.01 -6.52
N ASN A 665 1.61 15.87 -5.50
CA ASN A 665 1.82 15.44 -4.11
C ASN A 665 0.46 15.29 -3.40
N PRO A 666 -0.01 14.05 -3.10
CA PRO A 666 -1.34 13.82 -2.54
C PRO A 666 -1.52 14.39 -1.13
N LEU A 667 -0.45 14.80 -0.44
CA LEU A 667 -0.53 15.34 0.91
C LEU A 667 -1.46 16.57 1.01
N GLY A 668 -1.51 17.40 -0.03
CA GLY A 668 -2.42 18.55 -0.10
C GLY A 668 -3.91 18.17 -0.02
N ALA A 669 -4.29 16.98 -0.52
CA ALA A 669 -5.65 16.47 -0.42
C ALA A 669 -6.04 16.10 1.03
N GLY A 670 -5.07 15.87 1.93
CA GLY A 670 -5.32 15.66 3.35
C GLY A 670 -6.02 16.84 4.01
N ALA A 671 -5.61 18.07 3.65
CA ALA A 671 -6.27 19.29 4.10
C ALA A 671 -7.73 19.40 3.60
N HIS A 672 -8.01 18.98 2.35
CA HIS A 672 -9.38 18.93 1.83
C HIS A 672 -10.26 17.99 2.66
N GLY A 673 -9.73 16.83 3.07
CA GLY A 673 -10.43 15.87 3.92
C GLY A 673 -10.83 16.46 5.28
N ILE A 674 -9.92 17.21 5.91
CA ILE A 674 -10.16 17.93 7.17
C ILE A 674 -11.25 19.00 6.97
N VAL A 675 -11.14 19.84 5.95
CA VAL A 675 -12.14 20.91 5.70
C VAL A 675 -13.52 20.34 5.36
N LYS A 676 -13.59 19.30 4.53
CA LYS A 676 -14.86 18.60 4.21
C LYS A 676 -15.50 17.97 5.46
N SER A 677 -14.69 17.44 6.38
CA SER A 677 -15.17 16.89 7.66
C SER A 677 -15.66 17.99 8.60
N PHE A 678 -14.89 19.07 8.77
CA PHE A 678 -15.29 20.23 9.57
C PHE A 678 -16.61 20.84 9.06
N GLY A 679 -16.81 20.94 7.75
CA GLY A 679 -18.08 21.38 7.16
C GLY A 679 -19.28 20.46 7.44
N ARG A 680 -19.06 19.17 7.75
CA ARG A 680 -20.12 18.25 8.21
C ARG A 680 -20.44 18.45 9.69
N GLU A 681 -19.44 18.80 10.51
CA GLU A 681 -19.58 19.09 11.94
C GLU A 681 -20.15 20.50 12.20
N ARG A 682 -19.85 21.45 11.31
CA ARG A 682 -20.28 22.86 11.33
C ARG A 682 -21.04 23.22 10.05
N PRO A 683 -22.30 22.76 9.87
CA PRO A 683 -23.09 23.02 8.67
C PRO A 683 -23.46 24.50 8.45
N ASN A 684 -23.22 25.35 9.46
CA ASN A 684 -23.35 26.80 9.43
C ASN A 684 -22.14 27.53 8.81
N ILE A 685 -21.04 26.83 8.53
CA ILE A 685 -19.78 27.39 8.02
C ILE A 685 -19.56 27.01 6.55
N ARG A 686 -19.10 27.98 5.74
CA ARG A 686 -18.76 27.75 4.33
C ARG A 686 -17.44 26.99 4.21
N ALA A 687 -17.53 25.66 4.20
CA ALA A 687 -16.39 24.80 3.87
C ALA A 687 -16.10 24.81 2.35
N ARG A 688 -14.82 24.96 1.97
CA ARG A 688 -14.34 24.89 0.58
C ARG A 688 -12.99 24.16 0.47
N ALA A 689 -12.85 23.34 -0.56
CA ALA A 689 -11.64 22.60 -0.89
C ALA A 689 -11.30 22.93 -2.34
N ILE A 690 -10.39 23.88 -2.53
CA ILE A 690 -9.96 24.36 -3.84
C ILE A 690 -8.70 23.60 -4.23
N ASP A 691 -8.68 23.09 -5.45
CA ASP A 691 -7.45 22.62 -6.09
C ASP A 691 -7.16 23.50 -7.29
N VAL A 692 -5.94 24.03 -7.37
CA VAL A 692 -5.51 24.92 -8.46
C VAL A 692 -4.55 24.18 -9.37
N ALA A 693 -4.60 24.47 -10.66
CA ALA A 693 -3.59 23.97 -11.60
C ALA A 693 -2.22 24.54 -11.18
N PRO A 694 -1.15 23.73 -11.00
CA PRO A 694 0.14 24.19 -10.49
C PRO A 694 0.76 25.37 -11.25
N GLU A 695 0.47 25.51 -12.54
CA GLU A 695 0.93 26.61 -13.41
C GLU A 695 0.42 27.98 -12.95
N LEU A 696 -0.71 28.03 -12.22
CA LEU A 696 -1.31 29.26 -11.72
C LEU A 696 -0.53 29.86 -10.54
N LEU A 697 0.26 29.05 -9.81
CA LEU A 697 1.08 29.52 -8.69
C LEU A 697 2.16 30.53 -9.11
N VAL A 698 2.55 30.55 -10.38
CA VAL A 698 3.52 31.49 -10.96
C VAL A 698 3.05 32.95 -10.87
N ASN A 699 1.74 33.19 -10.68
CA ASN A 699 1.19 34.53 -10.48
C ASN A 699 0.22 34.55 -9.27
N ALA A 700 0.82 34.55 -8.08
CA ALA A 700 0.12 34.58 -6.79
C ALA A 700 -0.95 35.68 -6.70
N ASP A 701 -0.67 36.91 -7.15
CA ASP A 701 -1.61 38.04 -7.08
C ASP A 701 -2.89 37.80 -7.89
N LYS A 702 -2.74 37.33 -9.14
CA LYS A 702 -3.88 37.00 -10.01
C LYS A 702 -4.65 35.80 -9.49
N LEU A 703 -3.95 34.81 -8.93
CA LEU A 703 -4.57 33.63 -8.35
C LEU A 703 -5.37 33.97 -7.09
N ALA A 704 -4.81 34.77 -6.17
CA ALA A 704 -5.48 35.28 -4.98
C ALA A 704 -6.77 36.06 -5.34
N ALA A 705 -6.68 36.98 -6.31
CA ALA A 705 -7.85 37.72 -6.81
C ALA A 705 -8.92 36.82 -7.46
N THR A 706 -8.53 35.64 -7.96
CA THR A 706 -9.45 34.64 -8.54
C THR A 706 -10.10 33.77 -7.46
N ILE A 707 -9.36 33.43 -6.40
CA ILE A 707 -9.81 32.61 -5.27
C ILE A 707 -10.78 33.37 -4.34
N LEU A 708 -10.59 34.68 -4.21
CA LEU A 708 -11.39 35.56 -3.33
C LEU A 708 -12.65 36.13 -4.00
N ARG A 709 -12.93 35.76 -5.26
CA ARG A 709 -14.10 36.19 -6.03
C ARG A 709 -15.30 35.26 -5.83
#